data_AF-A0A3Q9S4L8-F1
#
_entry.id   AF-A0A3Q9S4L8-F1
#
_cell.length_a   1.000
_cell.length_b   1.000
_cell.length_c   1.000
_cell.angle_alpha   90.00
_cell.angle_beta   90.00
_cell.angle_gamma   90.00
#
_symmetry.space_group_name_H-M   'P 1'
#
loop_
_entity.id
_entity.type
_entity.pdbx_description
1 polymer ?
#
loop_
_entity_poly.entity_id
_entity_poly.type
_entity_poly.pdbx_seq_one_letter_code
_entity_poly.pdbx_strand_id
1 'polypeptide(L)'
;MAVQQLFYTSCKKGLSSGMGFQTYSMSKGITDKERMEIESHCIYIPPSNLPTQPTKEEIDRLFPISFSSFRLENGKYCISQIKYVGKDYSERYGNYFCHVLISNDAWKFYPIELYKSPVFRYCLSEEEKNAVEIDYLPEITEIPLGNVVDFDEISNFLKGSGGDRGKKFTSLLERVVMYNSSRKRTILADVKENIPFWIGAVCMSLPKKLALQFSFTTYSYNPDNTDYILCGISKNGSKFNFADNRKMYEYSAMNFSEDCPRSKSSFSKRAEVGYTVSKEVFLPFLKFLDQFEYNKLDEEVDNCVTLYNIVKKGLEKCSIEDVKKALSFAIKYKSEEAYEELFHQINARLKKISTQVDVQLCYMITTFLLKASRDIGDENYIVRAYKFFFDSLDYIAIYSKDTDIYEMLNLRKKMAQDEMDNISQFLEVSLSPDRIKNIQNDIKENPVYYSISTISDIIYSGYTFKDKNVTLLLNNCIKFLIGSEDNTLYVLNYFKNDCECISKIIIRIYCINYYLGRSQAILDLLAKFVVDEGNKDGNWKKKVYLNIYNLPNSYNFLFSLYVFELKENIENRDFFVNYCSEIFNSFEEYRSEKFSDAFKLYLEFYHGDDASLESYKSILNYIIENLNIHIVDKKVMEKFITDVEEKLNIDNAGEENALIETILKLKRKYNITTICNISELLYIGKRIENPDMDYDEKLLKKVKYNFSYMSEEKYREYLSWLLPNILVQSSGFTGHIKVKKTFFCSKYEDTFYNVYVNGIEEILFTKKYKNLMGSRYNERYKIFLDFFITLYKNKKNLSEERENIIYNRVIEILIKISQKKLKEYTAYIVDKTSKLKNQVYIREKWLEIEKEAEGRGKKKGILDLFKK
;
A
#
# COMPACT_ATOMS: atom_id res chain seq x y z
N MET A 1 -15.65 62.51 -11.61
CA MET A 1 -15.37 62.12 -13.01
C MET A 1 -15.87 63.28 -13.85
N ALA A 2 -14.98 63.97 -14.55
CA ALA A 2 -15.38 65.06 -15.43
C ALA A 2 -15.78 64.46 -16.77
N VAL A 3 -17.01 64.74 -17.22
CA VAL A 3 -17.57 64.17 -18.45
C VAL A 3 -17.77 65.28 -19.46
N GLN A 4 -17.19 65.08 -20.63
CA GLN A 4 -17.21 66.03 -21.73
C GLN A 4 -18.51 65.90 -22.51
N GLN A 5 -18.92 66.98 -23.18
CA GLN A 5 -20.17 67.06 -23.94
C GLN A 5 -19.93 67.48 -25.39
N LEU A 6 -20.81 67.05 -26.29
CA LEU A 6 -20.89 67.53 -27.67
C LEU A 6 -22.35 67.66 -28.11
N PHE A 7 -22.70 68.80 -28.71
CA PHE A 7 -24.00 69.04 -29.36
C PHE A 7 -23.85 69.08 -30.86
N TYR A 8 -24.64 68.29 -31.58
CA TYR A 8 -24.68 68.24 -33.03
C TYR A 8 -26.12 68.40 -33.55
N THR A 9 -26.33 69.35 -34.44
CA THR A 9 -27.67 69.67 -35.00
C THR A 9 -27.54 70.54 -36.24
N SER A 10 -28.64 70.74 -36.99
CA SER A 10 -28.67 71.75 -38.05
C SER A 10 -28.77 73.16 -37.45
N CYS A 11 -27.72 73.96 -37.61
CA CYS A 11 -27.62 75.31 -37.04
C CYS A 11 -27.06 76.33 -38.06
N LYS A 12 -27.37 77.62 -37.84
CA LYS A 12 -26.85 78.74 -38.65
C LYS A 12 -25.35 78.93 -38.46
N LYS A 13 -24.89 78.76 -37.22
CA LYS A 13 -23.51 78.93 -36.79
C LYS A 13 -23.17 77.75 -35.87
N GLY A 14 -22.04 77.11 -36.13
CA GLY A 14 -21.45 76.03 -35.34
C GLY A 14 -19.93 76.14 -35.40
N LEU A 15 -19.24 75.02 -35.16
CA LEU A 15 -17.77 74.97 -35.22
C LEU A 15 -17.21 74.88 -36.65
N SER A 16 -18.03 74.59 -37.66
CA SER A 16 -17.61 74.56 -39.06
C SER A 16 -17.92 75.89 -39.77
N SER A 17 -17.30 76.10 -40.94
CA SER A 17 -17.44 77.35 -41.71
C SER A 17 -18.78 77.49 -42.47
N GLY A 18 -19.64 76.47 -42.45
CA GLY A 18 -20.90 76.42 -43.20
C GLY A 18 -22.16 76.45 -42.33
N MET A 19 -23.33 76.54 -42.97
CA MET A 19 -24.64 76.38 -42.32
C MET A 19 -25.18 74.96 -42.55
N GLY A 20 -25.98 74.43 -41.63
CA GLY A 20 -26.54 73.08 -41.72
C GLY A 20 -26.07 72.17 -40.59
N PHE A 21 -26.07 70.86 -40.82
CA PHE A 21 -25.67 69.86 -39.82
C PHE A 21 -24.16 69.93 -39.54
N GLN A 22 -23.84 70.22 -38.28
CA GLN A 22 -22.46 70.32 -37.78
C GLN A 22 -22.47 70.22 -36.24
N THR A 23 -21.29 70.05 -35.64
CA THR A 23 -21.14 70.29 -34.20
C THR A 23 -21.44 71.76 -33.89
N TYR A 24 -22.47 72.01 -33.10
CA TYR A 24 -22.81 73.34 -32.59
C TYR A 24 -21.77 73.77 -31.58
N SER A 25 -21.57 72.99 -30.51
CA SER A 25 -20.56 73.24 -29.47
C SER A 25 -20.08 71.92 -28.87
N MET A 26 -18.90 71.94 -28.26
CA MET A 26 -18.29 70.79 -27.57
C MET A 26 -17.47 71.27 -26.37
N SER A 27 -17.11 70.37 -25.45
CA SER A 27 -16.19 70.69 -24.35
C SER A 27 -14.75 70.90 -24.83
N LYS A 28 -13.98 71.75 -24.13
CA LYS A 28 -12.61 72.14 -24.52
C LYS A 28 -11.64 70.97 -24.73
N GLY A 29 -11.80 69.87 -23.99
CA GLY A 29 -10.91 68.72 -24.06
C GLY A 29 -11.23 67.69 -25.15
N ILE A 30 -12.18 67.99 -26.06
CA ILE A 30 -12.47 67.18 -27.25
C ILE A 30 -11.64 67.68 -28.41
N THR A 31 -10.85 66.80 -29.01
CA THR A 31 -10.01 67.08 -30.18
C THR A 31 -10.82 67.05 -31.48
N ASP A 32 -10.31 67.67 -32.55
CA ASP A 32 -10.98 67.63 -33.85
C ASP A 32 -11.13 66.23 -34.43
N LYS A 33 -10.16 65.33 -34.21
CA LYS A 33 -10.26 63.93 -34.64
C LYS A 33 -11.41 63.22 -33.94
N GLU A 34 -11.52 63.38 -32.62
CA GLU A 34 -12.62 62.82 -31.84
C GLU A 34 -13.97 63.42 -32.25
N ARG A 35 -14.03 64.73 -32.50
CA ARG A 35 -15.24 65.39 -33.00
C ARG A 35 -15.70 64.76 -34.31
N MET A 36 -14.82 64.61 -35.29
CA MET A 36 -15.16 64.02 -36.59
C MET A 36 -15.64 62.57 -36.47
N GLU A 37 -15.01 61.79 -35.59
CA GLU A 37 -15.45 60.42 -35.28
C GLU A 37 -16.85 60.41 -34.65
N ILE A 38 -17.09 61.24 -33.63
CA ILE A 38 -18.39 61.38 -32.96
C ILE A 38 -19.49 61.84 -33.93
N GLU A 39 -19.19 62.77 -34.83
CA GLU A 39 -20.13 63.26 -35.85
C GLU A 39 -20.68 62.13 -36.73
N SER A 40 -19.85 61.13 -37.05
CA SER A 40 -20.30 59.95 -37.82
C SER A 40 -21.35 59.12 -37.09
N HIS A 41 -21.38 59.16 -35.75
CA HIS A 41 -22.37 58.50 -34.91
C HIS A 41 -23.62 59.35 -34.64
N CYS A 42 -23.61 60.65 -34.96
CA CYS A 42 -24.74 61.57 -34.75
C CYS A 42 -25.76 61.59 -35.90
N ILE A 43 -25.61 60.73 -36.91
CA ILE A 43 -26.51 60.69 -38.07
C ILE A 43 -27.87 60.07 -37.70
N TYR A 44 -28.95 60.78 -38.02
CA TYR A 44 -30.32 60.29 -37.82
C TYR A 44 -31.14 60.42 -39.10
N ILE A 45 -31.82 59.33 -39.47
CA ILE A 45 -32.79 59.29 -40.56
C ILE A 45 -34.08 58.73 -39.94
N PRO A 46 -35.23 59.43 -40.05
CA PRO A 46 -36.48 58.92 -39.51
C PRO A 46 -36.96 57.69 -40.30
N PRO A 47 -37.77 56.78 -39.70
CA PRO A 47 -38.35 55.67 -40.43
C PRO A 47 -39.17 56.15 -41.62
N SER A 48 -39.03 55.49 -42.78
CA SER A 48 -39.62 55.94 -44.04
C SER A 48 -41.16 55.89 -44.07
N ASN A 49 -41.77 55.23 -43.09
CA ASN A 49 -43.22 55.13 -42.92
C ASN A 49 -43.81 56.22 -42.02
N LEU A 50 -43.00 57.15 -41.47
CA LEU A 50 -43.47 58.26 -40.63
C LEU A 50 -43.79 59.52 -41.45
N PRO A 51 -44.61 60.46 -40.92
CA PRO A 51 -44.93 61.72 -41.61
C PRO A 51 -43.69 62.57 -41.92
N THR A 52 -43.64 63.18 -43.10
CA THR A 52 -42.53 64.05 -43.52
C THR A 52 -42.62 65.47 -42.97
N GLN A 53 -43.82 65.91 -42.54
CA GLN A 53 -44.08 67.21 -41.92
C GLN A 53 -44.84 67.04 -40.59
N PRO A 54 -44.22 66.41 -39.57
CA PRO A 54 -44.91 66.08 -38.33
C PRO A 54 -45.16 67.30 -37.45
N THR A 55 -46.22 67.23 -36.66
CA THR A 55 -46.47 68.10 -35.50
C THR A 55 -45.55 67.74 -34.33
N LYS A 56 -45.45 68.62 -33.32
CA LYS A 56 -44.65 68.34 -32.12
C LYS A 56 -45.14 67.07 -31.39
N GLU A 57 -46.46 66.89 -31.29
CA GLU A 57 -47.06 65.71 -30.66
C GLU A 57 -46.75 64.41 -31.44
N GLU A 58 -46.79 64.46 -32.78
CA GLU A 58 -46.40 63.33 -33.63
C GLU A 58 -44.91 63.01 -33.51
N ILE A 59 -44.04 64.02 -33.39
CA ILE A 59 -42.60 63.81 -33.13
C ILE A 59 -42.41 63.02 -31.83
N ASP A 60 -42.97 63.52 -30.73
CA ASP A 60 -42.81 62.89 -29.42
C ASP A 60 -43.41 61.48 -29.36
N ARG A 61 -44.56 61.28 -30.03
CA ARG A 61 -45.27 60.00 -30.01
C ARG A 61 -44.71 58.98 -31.01
N LEU A 62 -44.32 59.37 -32.22
CA LEU A 62 -44.04 58.44 -33.33
C LEU A 62 -42.54 58.26 -33.59
N PHE A 63 -41.73 59.31 -33.49
CA PHE A 63 -40.33 59.23 -33.88
C PHE A 63 -39.51 58.50 -32.79
N PRO A 64 -38.63 57.55 -33.17
CA PRO A 64 -37.77 56.87 -32.22
C PRO A 64 -36.61 57.75 -31.77
N ILE A 65 -36.23 57.63 -30.51
CA ILE A 65 -34.96 58.17 -30.00
C ILE A 65 -33.86 57.17 -30.37
N SER A 66 -32.80 57.64 -31.03
CA SER A 66 -31.57 56.86 -31.20
C SER A 66 -30.67 57.12 -29.99
N PHE A 67 -30.67 56.17 -29.07
CA PHE A 67 -29.84 56.20 -27.88
C PHE A 67 -28.74 55.15 -28.04
N SER A 68 -27.48 55.58 -28.01
CA SER A 68 -26.36 54.74 -28.40
C SER A 68 -25.23 54.80 -27.38
N SER A 69 -24.51 53.70 -27.25
CA SER A 69 -23.27 53.58 -26.48
C SER A 69 -22.18 53.00 -27.38
N PHE A 70 -21.01 53.62 -27.40
CA PHE A 70 -19.88 53.20 -28.24
C PHE A 70 -18.53 53.61 -27.62
N ARG A 71 -17.44 53.09 -28.16
CA ARG A 71 -16.08 53.53 -27.86
C ARG A 71 -15.49 54.20 -29.09
N LEU A 72 -14.74 55.27 -28.85
CA LEU A 72 -13.89 55.88 -29.88
C LEU A 72 -12.65 55.02 -30.14
N GLU A 73 -11.96 55.26 -31.25
CA GLU A 73 -10.68 54.61 -31.62
C GLU A 73 -9.63 54.75 -30.51
N ASN A 74 -9.59 55.89 -29.82
CA ASN A 74 -8.67 56.15 -28.72
C ASN A 74 -9.12 55.53 -27.38
N GLY A 75 -10.27 54.85 -27.38
CA GLY A 75 -10.79 54.09 -26.25
C GLY A 75 -11.72 54.85 -25.31
N LYS A 76 -11.96 56.16 -25.51
CA LYS A 76 -12.94 56.92 -24.71
C LYS A 76 -14.35 56.35 -24.85
N TYR A 77 -15.12 56.41 -23.78
CA TYR A 77 -16.49 55.91 -23.72
C TYR A 77 -17.48 57.01 -24.07
N CYS A 78 -18.37 56.72 -25.03
CA CYS A 78 -19.36 57.66 -25.53
C CYS A 78 -20.78 57.13 -25.31
N ILE A 79 -21.69 58.02 -24.89
CA ILE A 79 -23.12 57.77 -24.87
C ILE A 79 -23.81 58.93 -25.57
N SER A 80 -24.60 58.65 -26.60
CA SER A 80 -25.30 59.66 -27.39
C SER A 80 -26.81 59.49 -27.35
N GLN A 81 -27.53 60.59 -27.34
CA GLN A 81 -28.97 60.61 -27.57
C GLN A 81 -29.31 61.52 -28.74
N ILE A 82 -29.99 60.97 -29.74
CA ILE A 82 -30.46 61.70 -30.92
C ILE A 82 -31.99 61.67 -30.96
N LYS A 83 -32.58 62.85 -31.07
CA LYS A 83 -34.03 63.04 -31.22
C LYS A 83 -34.32 63.89 -32.44
N TYR A 84 -35.30 63.47 -33.24
CA TYR A 84 -35.85 64.31 -34.31
C TYR A 84 -36.57 65.53 -33.71
N VAL A 85 -36.28 66.73 -34.22
CA VAL A 85 -36.83 67.99 -33.68
C VAL A 85 -37.70 68.75 -34.67
N GLY A 86 -37.89 68.21 -35.87
CA GLY A 86 -38.73 68.82 -36.90
C GLY A 86 -37.96 69.78 -37.78
N LYS A 87 -38.22 71.07 -37.61
CA LYS A 87 -37.67 72.12 -38.47
C LYS A 87 -36.28 72.56 -38.03
N ASP A 88 -35.45 72.93 -39.00
CA ASP A 88 -34.20 73.64 -38.75
C ASP A 88 -34.39 75.17 -38.72
N TYR A 89 -33.28 75.89 -38.58
CA TYR A 89 -33.24 77.36 -38.56
C TYR A 89 -33.75 78.02 -39.87
N SER A 90 -33.91 77.25 -40.94
CA SER A 90 -34.43 77.68 -42.26
C SER A 90 -35.89 77.27 -42.48
N GLU A 91 -36.57 76.80 -41.42
CA GLU A 91 -37.93 76.28 -41.43
C GLU A 91 -38.11 74.97 -42.23
N ARG A 92 -37.03 74.30 -42.62
CA ARG A 92 -37.07 73.04 -43.35
C ARG A 92 -37.18 71.86 -42.40
N TYR A 93 -38.11 70.94 -42.68
CA TYR A 93 -38.23 69.69 -41.94
C TYR A 93 -37.04 68.77 -42.22
N GLY A 94 -36.61 68.03 -41.19
CA GLY A 94 -35.48 67.10 -41.28
C GLY A 94 -34.47 67.24 -40.15
N ASN A 95 -34.62 68.25 -39.28
CA ASN A 95 -33.68 68.51 -38.21
C ASN A 95 -33.79 67.50 -37.07
N TYR A 96 -32.64 67.22 -36.45
CA TYR A 96 -32.50 66.41 -35.26
C TYR A 96 -31.41 67.02 -34.37
N PHE A 97 -31.44 66.65 -33.09
CA PHE A 97 -30.48 67.08 -32.10
C PHE A 97 -29.81 65.87 -31.47
N CYS A 98 -28.49 65.82 -31.56
CA CYS A 98 -27.62 64.81 -30.96
C CYS A 98 -26.87 65.45 -29.78
N HIS A 99 -27.03 64.89 -28.58
CA HIS A 99 -26.21 65.20 -27.42
C HIS A 99 -25.36 63.98 -27.07
N VAL A 100 -24.05 64.14 -27.03
CA VAL A 100 -23.06 63.10 -26.70
C VAL A 100 -22.37 63.43 -25.39
N LEU A 101 -22.27 62.44 -24.51
CA LEU A 101 -21.44 62.43 -23.31
C LEU A 101 -20.19 61.58 -23.56
N ILE A 102 -19.02 62.09 -23.17
CA ILE A 102 -17.72 61.46 -23.41
C ILE A 102 -16.94 61.35 -22.09
N SER A 103 -16.45 60.16 -21.77
CA SER A 103 -15.66 59.87 -20.57
C SER A 103 -14.35 59.17 -20.92
N ASN A 104 -13.26 59.58 -20.26
CA ASN A 104 -11.98 58.86 -20.30
C ASN A 104 -12.04 57.57 -19.49
N ASP A 105 -12.83 57.58 -18.40
CA ASP A 105 -12.98 56.45 -17.50
C ASP A 105 -14.20 55.60 -17.91
N ALA A 106 -14.15 54.31 -17.56
CA ALA A 106 -15.29 53.41 -17.72
C ALA A 106 -16.49 53.86 -16.88
N TRP A 107 -17.70 53.72 -17.43
CA TRP A 107 -18.93 54.08 -16.71
C TRP A 107 -19.15 53.20 -15.47
N LYS A 108 -19.54 53.82 -14.35
CA LYS A 108 -19.89 53.12 -13.11
C LYS A 108 -21.30 52.51 -13.12
N PHE A 109 -22.07 52.77 -14.18
CA PHE A 109 -23.43 52.30 -14.44
C PHE A 109 -23.48 51.63 -15.81
N TYR A 110 -24.55 50.88 -16.09
CA TYR A 110 -24.81 50.35 -17.42
C TYR A 110 -25.25 51.52 -18.32
N PRO A 111 -24.64 51.74 -19.51
CA PRO A 111 -24.97 52.89 -20.35
C PRO A 111 -26.45 53.04 -20.67
N ILE A 112 -27.17 51.93 -20.80
CA ILE A 112 -28.62 51.89 -21.05
C ILE A 112 -29.47 52.49 -19.93
N GLU A 113 -28.95 52.59 -18.70
CA GLU A 113 -29.62 53.24 -17.56
C GLU A 113 -29.80 54.76 -17.78
N LEU A 114 -29.02 55.37 -18.69
CA LEU A 114 -29.22 56.78 -19.05
C LEU A 114 -30.29 57.00 -20.13
N TYR A 115 -30.96 55.96 -20.61
CA TYR A 115 -32.04 56.12 -21.57
C TYR A 115 -33.13 57.04 -20.99
N LYS A 116 -33.43 58.14 -21.70
CA LYS A 116 -34.33 59.23 -21.26
C LYS A 116 -33.87 59.97 -19.99
N SER A 117 -32.58 59.92 -19.66
CA SER A 117 -32.01 60.73 -18.57
C SER A 117 -32.19 62.23 -18.84
N PRO A 118 -32.49 63.03 -17.80
CA PRO A 118 -32.56 64.49 -17.91
C PRO A 118 -31.20 65.15 -18.21
N VAL A 119 -30.09 64.40 -18.13
CA VAL A 119 -28.77 64.89 -18.57
C VAL A 119 -28.77 65.22 -20.07
N PHE A 120 -29.60 64.54 -20.85
CA PHE A 120 -29.64 64.75 -22.29
C PHE A 120 -30.63 65.85 -22.68
N ARG A 121 -30.15 66.76 -23.52
CA ARG A 121 -30.96 67.84 -24.10
C ARG A 121 -31.58 67.37 -25.41
N TYR A 122 -32.71 67.97 -25.76
CA TYR A 122 -33.43 67.67 -27.02
C TYR A 122 -33.36 68.78 -28.05
N CYS A 123 -32.86 69.95 -27.68
CA CYS A 123 -32.72 71.10 -28.57
C CYS A 123 -31.75 72.12 -27.97
N LEU A 124 -31.30 73.06 -28.81
CA LEU A 124 -30.70 74.31 -28.39
C LEU A 124 -31.74 75.20 -27.72
N SER A 125 -31.31 75.98 -26.72
CA SER A 125 -32.09 77.07 -26.12
C SER A 125 -32.30 78.20 -27.13
N GLU A 126 -33.25 79.11 -26.86
CA GLU A 126 -33.47 80.26 -27.73
C GLU A 126 -32.28 81.23 -27.72
N GLU A 127 -31.55 81.34 -26.60
CA GLU A 127 -30.31 82.11 -26.53
C GLU A 127 -29.23 81.50 -27.44
N GLU A 128 -29.01 80.18 -27.36
CA GLU A 128 -28.00 79.48 -28.19
C GLU A 128 -28.33 79.53 -29.69
N LYS A 129 -29.61 79.44 -30.08
CA LYS A 129 -30.03 79.53 -31.49
C LYS A 129 -29.71 80.89 -32.11
N ASN A 130 -29.70 81.94 -31.30
CA ASN A 130 -29.49 83.32 -31.73
C ASN A 130 -28.12 83.88 -31.30
N ALA A 131 -27.24 83.03 -30.73
CA ALA A 131 -25.96 83.44 -30.20
C ALA A 131 -25.02 83.95 -31.31
N VAL A 132 -24.33 85.06 -31.04
CA VAL A 132 -23.33 85.63 -31.95
C VAL A 132 -22.01 84.90 -31.83
N GLU A 133 -21.64 84.43 -30.64
CA GLU A 133 -20.44 83.62 -30.37
C GLU A 133 -20.85 82.32 -29.67
N ILE A 134 -20.07 81.26 -29.90
CA ILE A 134 -20.37 79.92 -29.37
C ILE A 134 -19.38 79.60 -28.26
N ASP A 135 -19.88 79.51 -27.04
CA ASP A 135 -19.11 79.07 -25.89
C ASP A 135 -18.91 77.55 -25.89
N TYR A 136 -17.77 77.11 -25.34
CA TYR A 136 -17.52 75.69 -25.06
C TYR A 136 -18.51 75.15 -24.04
N LEU A 137 -18.95 73.90 -24.24
CA LEU A 137 -19.81 73.23 -23.27
C LEU A 137 -19.05 72.93 -21.97
N PRO A 138 -19.65 73.17 -20.79
CA PRO A 138 -19.03 72.82 -19.52
C PRO A 138 -18.87 71.30 -19.41
N GLU A 139 -17.92 70.84 -18.60
CA GLU A 139 -17.85 69.44 -18.22
C GLU A 139 -18.89 69.14 -17.13
N ILE A 140 -19.52 67.96 -17.20
CA ILE A 140 -20.52 67.51 -16.22
C ILE A 140 -19.83 66.64 -15.16
N THR A 141 -20.15 66.86 -13.88
CA THR A 141 -19.67 66.04 -12.77
C THR A 141 -20.71 65.06 -12.24
N GLU A 142 -22.00 65.35 -12.43
CA GLU A 142 -23.13 64.53 -11.97
C GLU A 142 -23.97 64.04 -13.14
N ILE A 143 -24.14 62.73 -13.27
CA ILE A 143 -24.93 62.12 -14.34
C ILE A 143 -26.15 61.45 -13.71
N PRO A 144 -27.32 62.11 -13.70
CA PRO A 144 -28.54 61.48 -13.24
C PRO A 144 -28.90 60.31 -14.17
N LEU A 145 -29.34 59.19 -13.59
CA LEU A 145 -29.88 58.08 -14.37
C LEU A 145 -31.26 58.42 -14.92
N GLY A 146 -31.68 57.75 -15.99
CA GLY A 146 -33.00 57.93 -16.57
C GLY A 146 -34.13 57.25 -15.80
N ASN A 147 -33.82 56.19 -15.04
CA ASN A 147 -34.78 55.39 -14.26
C ASN A 147 -35.95 54.83 -15.10
N VAL A 148 -35.76 54.67 -16.41
CA VAL A 148 -36.74 54.06 -17.33
C VAL A 148 -36.39 52.60 -17.63
N VAL A 149 -35.10 52.30 -17.73
CA VAL A 149 -34.58 50.96 -17.96
C VAL A 149 -33.76 50.57 -16.75
N ASP A 150 -34.40 49.85 -15.83
CA ASP A 150 -33.77 49.24 -14.66
C ASP A 150 -34.18 47.76 -14.56
N PHE A 151 -33.62 47.05 -13.57
CA PHE A 151 -33.86 45.62 -13.41
C PHE A 151 -35.34 45.27 -13.20
N ASP A 152 -36.07 46.06 -12.43
CA ASP A 152 -37.46 45.77 -12.06
C ASP A 152 -38.39 46.08 -13.24
N GLU A 153 -38.13 47.16 -14.01
CA GLU A 153 -38.85 47.45 -15.25
C GLU A 153 -38.55 46.43 -16.36
N ILE A 154 -37.30 45.96 -16.50
CA ILE A 154 -36.96 44.85 -17.40
C ILE A 154 -37.70 43.56 -16.96
N SER A 155 -37.77 43.30 -15.65
CA SER A 155 -38.52 42.16 -15.11
C SER A 155 -39.99 42.22 -15.51
N ASN A 156 -40.63 43.38 -15.31
CA ASN A 156 -42.02 43.62 -15.71
C ASN A 156 -42.21 43.45 -17.22
N PHE A 157 -41.27 43.99 -18.02
CA PHE A 157 -41.27 43.85 -19.47
C PHE A 157 -41.21 42.38 -19.91
N LEU A 158 -40.32 41.57 -19.33
CA LEU A 158 -40.15 40.16 -19.66
C LEU A 158 -41.29 39.26 -19.14
N LYS A 159 -41.94 39.64 -18.04
CA LYS A 159 -43.11 38.95 -17.45
C LYS A 159 -44.44 39.29 -18.14
N GLY A 160 -44.49 40.36 -18.92
CA GLY A 160 -45.71 40.89 -19.53
C GLY A 160 -46.55 39.85 -20.29
N SER A 161 -47.83 40.19 -20.50
CA SER A 161 -48.97 39.34 -20.92
C SER A 161 -48.85 38.57 -22.25
N GLY A 162 -47.68 38.59 -22.91
CA GLY A 162 -47.40 37.84 -24.15
C GLY A 162 -46.74 36.47 -23.96
N GLY A 163 -46.44 36.03 -22.73
CA GLY A 163 -45.96 34.66 -22.39
C GLY A 163 -44.61 34.19 -22.96
N ASP A 164 -44.10 34.83 -24.02
CA ASP A 164 -43.01 34.34 -24.85
C ASP A 164 -41.75 35.25 -24.81
N ARG A 165 -41.82 36.38 -24.10
CA ARG A 165 -40.69 37.34 -24.02
C ARG A 165 -39.47 36.77 -23.30
N GLY A 166 -39.66 35.96 -22.26
CA GLY A 166 -38.55 35.26 -21.59
C GLY A 166 -37.84 34.28 -22.52
N LYS A 167 -38.58 33.55 -23.35
CA LYS A 167 -38.03 32.65 -24.37
C LYS A 167 -37.18 33.44 -25.38
N LYS A 168 -37.75 34.52 -25.94
CA LYS A 168 -37.07 35.46 -26.84
C LYS A 168 -35.81 36.07 -26.23
N PHE A 169 -35.87 36.45 -24.97
CA PHE A 169 -34.71 36.96 -24.26
C PHE A 169 -33.56 35.95 -24.25
N THR A 170 -33.83 34.67 -23.97
CA THR A 170 -32.75 33.66 -23.95
C THR A 170 -32.05 33.52 -25.30
N SER A 171 -32.80 33.57 -26.40
CA SER A 171 -32.25 33.46 -27.76
C SER A 171 -31.51 34.73 -28.17
N LEU A 172 -31.93 35.90 -27.70
CA LEU A 172 -31.17 37.14 -27.85
C LEU A 172 -29.82 37.01 -27.14
N LEU A 173 -29.83 36.62 -25.87
CA LEU A 173 -28.61 36.55 -25.05
C LEU A 173 -27.62 35.53 -25.61
N GLU A 174 -28.07 34.39 -26.13
CA GLU A 174 -27.22 33.41 -26.81
C GLU A 174 -26.50 34.00 -28.04
N ARG A 175 -27.20 34.81 -28.86
CA ARG A 175 -26.57 35.48 -30.02
C ARG A 175 -25.48 36.45 -29.59
N VAL A 176 -25.69 37.14 -28.46
CA VAL A 176 -24.71 38.06 -27.89
C VAL A 176 -23.50 37.31 -27.35
N VAL A 177 -23.71 36.18 -26.67
CA VAL A 177 -22.63 35.27 -26.25
C VAL A 177 -21.80 34.78 -27.44
N MET A 178 -22.46 34.44 -28.55
CA MET A 178 -21.80 34.00 -29.79
C MET A 178 -21.16 35.13 -30.61
N TYR A 179 -21.28 36.40 -30.21
CA TYR A 179 -20.72 37.51 -30.98
C TYR A 179 -19.21 37.36 -31.21
N ASN A 180 -18.49 36.93 -30.19
CA ASN A 180 -17.04 36.85 -30.25
C ASN A 180 -16.50 35.72 -31.14
N SER A 181 -17.27 34.65 -31.33
CA SER A 181 -16.93 33.55 -32.24
C SER A 181 -17.45 33.80 -33.67
N SER A 182 -18.65 34.36 -33.80
CA SER A 182 -19.30 34.57 -35.10
C SER A 182 -18.97 35.90 -35.78
N ARG A 183 -18.58 36.93 -35.01
CA ARG A 183 -18.46 38.34 -35.42
C ARG A 183 -19.74 38.95 -36.03
N LYS A 184 -20.90 38.31 -35.83
CA LYS A 184 -22.19 38.78 -36.36
C LYS A 184 -22.82 39.80 -35.43
N ARG A 185 -23.09 41.01 -35.93
CA ARG A 185 -23.85 42.04 -35.22
C ARG A 185 -25.30 41.59 -35.05
N THR A 186 -25.93 41.92 -33.93
CA THR A 186 -27.31 41.51 -33.63
C THR A 186 -28.30 42.63 -33.97
N ILE A 187 -29.22 42.35 -34.89
CA ILE A 187 -30.29 43.28 -35.28
C ILE A 187 -31.55 42.99 -34.47
N LEU A 188 -32.12 44.02 -33.85
CA LEU A 188 -33.32 43.93 -33.01
C LEU A 188 -34.48 44.65 -33.70
N ALA A 189 -35.47 43.90 -34.18
CA ALA A 189 -36.71 44.48 -34.71
C ALA A 189 -37.88 44.23 -33.77
N ASP A 190 -38.41 45.32 -33.23
CA ASP A 190 -39.60 45.37 -32.39
C ASP A 190 -40.23 46.78 -32.50
N VAL A 191 -41.28 47.04 -31.74
CA VAL A 191 -41.75 48.40 -31.49
C VAL A 191 -40.68 49.18 -30.70
N LYS A 192 -40.58 50.48 -30.97
CA LYS A 192 -39.48 51.32 -30.46
C LYS A 192 -39.41 51.37 -28.93
N GLU A 193 -40.55 51.20 -28.25
CA GLU A 193 -40.65 51.21 -26.79
C GLU A 193 -39.99 49.96 -26.19
N ASN A 194 -39.96 48.82 -26.91
CA ASN A 194 -39.42 47.57 -26.40
C ASN A 194 -37.90 47.47 -26.55
N ILE A 195 -37.33 48.11 -27.58
CA ILE A 195 -35.90 47.99 -27.92
C ILE A 195 -34.97 48.35 -26.74
N PRO A 196 -35.17 49.45 -26.00
CA PRO A 196 -34.35 49.77 -24.84
C PRO A 196 -34.39 48.68 -23.75
N PHE A 197 -35.53 48.02 -23.55
CA PHE A 197 -35.66 46.93 -22.58
C PHE A 197 -34.96 45.65 -23.03
N TRP A 198 -34.96 45.33 -24.32
CA TRP A 198 -34.17 44.20 -24.85
C TRP A 198 -32.67 44.41 -24.66
N ILE A 199 -32.18 45.60 -24.99
CA ILE A 199 -30.77 45.98 -24.78
C ILE A 199 -30.45 45.98 -23.28
N GLY A 200 -31.34 46.56 -22.46
CA GLY A 200 -31.25 46.58 -21.01
C GLY A 200 -31.12 45.18 -20.42
N ALA A 201 -31.98 44.25 -20.83
CA ALA A 201 -31.97 42.87 -20.37
C ALA A 201 -30.64 42.16 -20.66
N VAL A 202 -30.04 42.41 -21.82
CA VAL A 202 -28.71 41.87 -22.17
C VAL A 202 -27.63 42.51 -21.31
N CYS A 203 -27.53 43.86 -21.29
CA CYS A 203 -26.47 44.57 -20.59
C CYS A 203 -26.47 44.26 -19.08
N MET A 204 -27.64 44.26 -18.45
CA MET A 204 -27.79 44.01 -17.01
C MET A 204 -27.73 42.51 -16.64
N SER A 205 -27.64 41.62 -17.62
CA SER A 205 -27.30 40.19 -17.40
C SER A 205 -25.81 39.93 -17.30
N LEU A 206 -24.99 40.97 -17.45
CA LEU A 206 -23.54 40.87 -17.47
C LEU A 206 -22.96 41.73 -16.35
N PRO A 207 -21.83 41.35 -15.75
CA PRO A 207 -21.01 42.28 -15.00
C PRO A 207 -20.71 43.54 -15.83
N LYS A 208 -20.68 44.72 -15.19
CA LYS A 208 -20.52 46.01 -15.87
C LYS A 208 -19.31 46.03 -16.81
N LYS A 209 -18.19 45.44 -16.39
CA LYS A 209 -16.96 45.31 -17.19
C LYS A 209 -17.17 44.62 -18.55
N LEU A 210 -18.07 43.63 -18.61
CA LEU A 210 -18.44 42.94 -19.83
C LEU A 210 -19.47 43.72 -20.63
N ALA A 211 -20.50 44.27 -19.96
CA ALA A 211 -21.55 45.04 -20.63
C ALA A 211 -20.99 46.26 -21.39
N LEU A 212 -19.96 46.92 -20.85
CA LEU A 212 -19.30 48.08 -21.46
C LEU A 212 -18.51 47.77 -22.74
N GLN A 213 -18.29 46.50 -23.06
CA GLN A 213 -17.64 46.08 -24.31
C GLN A 213 -18.62 46.07 -25.48
N PHE A 214 -19.92 46.06 -25.19
CA PHE A 214 -20.96 45.98 -26.20
C PHE A 214 -21.44 47.37 -26.58
N SER A 215 -21.06 47.80 -27.77
CA SER A 215 -21.69 48.95 -28.41
C SER A 215 -23.15 48.63 -28.79
N PHE A 216 -24.04 49.61 -28.62
CA PHE A 216 -25.44 49.44 -28.99
C PHE A 216 -26.06 50.74 -29.49
N THR A 217 -27.17 50.62 -30.22
CA THR A 217 -28.10 51.72 -30.50
C THR A 217 -29.54 51.25 -30.40
N THR A 218 -30.42 52.05 -29.81
CA THR A 218 -31.87 51.76 -29.75
C THR A 218 -32.59 52.00 -31.07
N TYR A 219 -31.97 52.71 -32.02
CA TYR A 219 -32.56 52.96 -33.32
C TYR A 219 -31.52 53.31 -34.38
N SER A 220 -31.58 52.58 -35.51
CA SER A 220 -30.92 52.90 -36.77
C SER A 220 -31.89 52.71 -37.94
N TYR A 221 -31.87 53.61 -38.90
CA TYR A 221 -32.61 53.46 -40.16
C TYR A 221 -31.97 52.38 -41.06
N ASN A 222 -30.63 52.37 -41.14
CA ASN A 222 -29.87 51.44 -41.97
C ASN A 222 -28.70 50.85 -41.16
N PRO A 223 -28.83 49.62 -40.64
CA PRO A 223 -27.77 48.96 -39.87
C PRO A 223 -26.45 48.76 -40.63
N ASP A 224 -26.48 48.78 -41.97
CA ASP A 224 -25.27 48.66 -42.81
C ASP A 224 -24.32 49.83 -42.68
N ASN A 225 -24.80 50.98 -42.20
CA ASN A 225 -23.99 52.19 -42.07
C ASN A 225 -23.41 52.39 -40.66
N THR A 226 -23.56 51.42 -39.76
CA THR A 226 -23.22 51.60 -38.33
C THR A 226 -22.63 50.33 -37.73
N ASP A 227 -21.55 50.39 -36.96
CA ASP A 227 -20.88 49.19 -36.45
C ASP A 227 -21.33 48.72 -35.05
N TYR A 228 -22.52 49.13 -34.61
CA TYR A 228 -23.05 48.73 -33.31
C TYR A 228 -23.28 47.21 -33.21
N ILE A 229 -22.85 46.60 -32.10
CA ILE A 229 -23.01 45.16 -31.85
C ILE A 229 -24.49 44.81 -31.64
N LEU A 230 -25.22 45.64 -30.90
CA LEU A 230 -26.67 45.55 -30.78
C LEU A 230 -27.32 46.73 -31.50
N CYS A 231 -28.07 46.46 -32.57
CA CYS A 231 -28.65 47.51 -33.41
C CYS A 231 -30.17 47.37 -33.45
N GLY A 232 -30.85 48.29 -32.77
CA GLY A 232 -32.30 48.44 -32.84
C GLY A 232 -32.76 49.04 -34.15
N ILE A 233 -33.81 48.48 -34.74
CA ILE A 233 -34.48 49.03 -35.92
C ILE A 233 -35.98 49.11 -35.70
N SER A 234 -36.61 50.08 -36.34
CA SER A 234 -38.07 50.04 -36.49
C SER A 234 -38.42 48.87 -37.40
N LYS A 235 -39.35 48.01 -36.95
CA LYS A 235 -39.86 46.87 -37.73
C LYS A 235 -40.34 47.31 -39.12
N ASN A 236 -41.04 48.43 -39.17
CA ASN A 236 -41.51 49.05 -40.42
C ASN A 236 -40.72 50.34 -40.68
N GLY A 237 -40.37 50.58 -41.94
CA GLY A 237 -39.71 51.82 -42.39
C GLY A 237 -38.22 51.93 -42.09
N SER A 238 -37.55 50.84 -41.69
CA SER A 238 -36.09 50.73 -41.78
C SER A 238 -35.69 50.17 -43.16
N LYS A 239 -34.41 50.32 -43.53
CA LYS A 239 -33.86 49.81 -44.79
C LYS A 239 -33.49 48.32 -44.73
N PHE A 240 -33.50 47.72 -43.53
CA PHE A 240 -33.09 46.34 -43.33
C PHE A 240 -34.13 45.35 -43.89
N ASN A 241 -33.69 44.44 -44.75
CA ASN A 241 -34.54 43.41 -45.34
C ASN A 241 -34.23 42.03 -44.75
N PHE A 242 -35.15 41.48 -43.96
CA PHE A 242 -35.03 40.15 -43.35
C PHE A 242 -34.96 38.99 -44.35
N ALA A 243 -35.42 39.20 -45.59
CA ALA A 243 -35.40 38.17 -46.64
C ALA A 243 -34.08 38.14 -47.44
N ASP A 244 -33.17 39.09 -47.26
CA ASP A 244 -31.87 39.07 -47.96
C ASP A 244 -30.92 38.09 -47.27
N ASN A 245 -30.80 36.88 -47.83
CA ASN A 245 -29.93 35.83 -47.30
C ASN A 245 -28.45 36.25 -47.18
N ARG A 246 -27.97 37.24 -47.95
CA ARG A 246 -26.59 37.74 -47.81
C ARG A 246 -26.37 38.40 -46.45
N LYS A 247 -27.42 38.98 -45.86
CA LYS A 247 -27.39 39.59 -44.52
C LYS A 247 -27.20 38.56 -43.41
N MET A 248 -27.46 37.27 -43.66
CA MET A 248 -27.26 36.20 -42.67
C MET A 248 -25.77 35.92 -42.37
N TYR A 249 -24.85 36.35 -43.24
CA TYR A 249 -23.41 36.25 -42.99
C TYR A 249 -22.89 37.38 -42.09
N GLU A 250 -23.46 38.58 -42.22
CA GLU A 250 -23.05 39.79 -41.48
C GLU A 250 -23.77 39.94 -40.14
N TYR A 251 -25.01 39.46 -40.06
CA TYR A 251 -25.92 39.73 -38.94
C TYR A 251 -26.56 38.47 -38.36
N SER A 252 -26.87 38.57 -37.07
CA SER A 252 -27.84 37.72 -36.38
C SER A 252 -29.10 38.54 -36.13
N ALA A 253 -30.12 38.37 -36.97
CA ALA A 253 -31.33 39.17 -36.87
C ALA A 253 -32.37 38.54 -35.94
N MET A 254 -33.07 39.37 -35.17
CA MET A 254 -34.13 38.95 -34.26
C MET A 254 -35.37 39.83 -34.44
N ASN A 255 -36.39 39.25 -35.07
CA ASN A 255 -37.71 39.85 -35.19
C ASN A 255 -38.59 39.37 -34.03
N PHE A 256 -38.84 40.22 -33.04
CA PHE A 256 -39.58 39.84 -31.84
C PHE A 256 -41.07 39.60 -32.07
N SER A 257 -41.60 39.92 -33.26
CA SER A 257 -42.94 39.54 -33.68
C SER A 257 -43.05 38.07 -34.12
N GLU A 258 -41.95 37.44 -34.50
CA GLU A 258 -41.90 36.03 -34.92
C GLU A 258 -41.62 35.11 -33.73
N ASP A 259 -41.88 33.81 -33.88
CA ASP A 259 -41.45 32.83 -32.88
C ASP A 259 -39.95 32.58 -32.99
N CYS A 260 -39.29 32.34 -31.87
CA CYS A 260 -37.89 31.96 -31.84
C CYS A 260 -37.67 30.83 -30.83
N PRO A 261 -36.75 29.89 -31.09
CA PRO A 261 -36.50 28.79 -30.17
C PRO A 261 -35.87 29.28 -28.88
N ARG A 262 -36.18 28.64 -27.75
CA ARG A 262 -35.49 28.90 -26.48
C ARG A 262 -34.03 28.49 -26.60
N SER A 263 -33.14 29.27 -26.01
CA SER A 263 -31.72 28.91 -25.93
C SER A 263 -31.48 27.64 -25.12
N LYS A 264 -30.45 26.89 -25.50
CA LYS A 264 -29.91 25.78 -24.70
C LYS A 264 -28.86 26.22 -23.68
N SER A 265 -28.40 27.48 -23.74
CA SER A 265 -27.41 28.02 -22.82
C SER A 265 -27.95 28.09 -21.39
N SER A 266 -27.16 27.58 -20.45
CA SER A 266 -27.49 27.57 -19.02
C SER A 266 -27.42 28.97 -18.40
N PHE A 267 -26.54 29.82 -18.90
CA PHE A 267 -26.42 31.23 -18.57
C PHE A 267 -27.66 32.00 -19.02
N SER A 268 -28.05 31.85 -20.28
CA SER A 268 -29.28 32.47 -20.79
C SER A 268 -30.51 32.03 -19.99
N LYS A 269 -30.60 30.73 -19.67
CA LYS A 269 -31.68 30.21 -18.84
C LYS A 269 -31.69 30.80 -17.43
N ARG A 270 -30.51 30.94 -16.81
CA ARG A 270 -30.39 31.54 -15.48
C ARG A 270 -30.78 33.02 -15.49
N ALA A 271 -30.36 33.77 -16.51
CA ALA A 271 -30.74 35.17 -16.65
C ALA A 271 -32.26 35.33 -16.82
N GLU A 272 -32.91 34.50 -17.66
CA GLU A 272 -34.37 34.46 -17.79
C GLU A 272 -35.04 34.23 -16.43
N VAL A 273 -34.60 33.23 -15.66
CA VAL A 273 -35.13 32.95 -14.31
C VAL A 273 -34.88 34.12 -13.36
N GLY A 274 -33.73 34.79 -13.47
CA GLY A 274 -33.39 35.97 -12.69
C GLY A 274 -34.40 37.09 -12.85
N TYR A 275 -34.76 37.42 -14.09
CA TYR A 275 -35.76 38.46 -14.35
C TYR A 275 -37.19 37.98 -14.12
N THR A 276 -37.53 36.75 -14.48
CA THR A 276 -38.94 36.31 -14.48
C THR A 276 -39.40 35.69 -13.17
N VAL A 277 -38.48 35.18 -12.35
CA VAL A 277 -38.81 34.49 -11.08
C VAL A 277 -38.26 35.26 -9.89
N SER A 278 -36.94 35.41 -9.77
CA SER A 278 -36.32 36.09 -8.62
C SER A 278 -34.92 36.61 -8.92
N LYS A 279 -34.72 37.92 -8.67
CA LYS A 279 -33.42 38.58 -8.76
C LYS A 279 -32.40 38.04 -7.76
N GLU A 280 -32.86 37.50 -6.64
CA GLU A 280 -32.02 36.90 -5.60
C GLU A 280 -31.33 35.61 -6.07
N VAL A 281 -31.83 34.96 -7.13
CA VAL A 281 -31.21 33.75 -7.71
C VAL A 281 -30.11 34.10 -8.71
N PHE A 282 -30.14 35.30 -9.31
CA PHE A 282 -29.27 35.69 -10.41
C PHE A 282 -28.21 36.73 -10.03
N LEU A 283 -28.54 37.74 -9.23
CA LEU A 283 -27.57 38.76 -8.81
C LEU A 283 -26.37 38.17 -8.06
N PRO A 284 -26.52 37.15 -7.18
CA PRO A 284 -25.36 36.49 -6.58
C PRO A 284 -24.47 35.76 -7.60
N PHE A 285 -25.05 35.23 -8.69
CA PHE A 285 -24.27 34.65 -9.77
C PHE A 285 -23.49 35.72 -10.54
N LEU A 286 -24.08 36.89 -10.81
CA LEU A 286 -23.35 37.99 -11.45
C LEU A 286 -22.18 38.47 -10.61
N LYS A 287 -22.37 38.59 -9.29
CA LYS A 287 -21.28 38.88 -8.35
C LYS A 287 -20.18 37.82 -8.38
N PHE A 288 -20.56 36.54 -8.45
CA PHE A 288 -19.60 35.44 -8.58
C PHE A 288 -18.82 35.48 -9.89
N LEU A 289 -19.50 35.72 -11.03
CA LEU A 289 -18.85 35.84 -12.33
C LEU A 289 -17.88 37.03 -12.38
N ASP A 290 -18.20 38.14 -11.72
CA ASP A 290 -17.38 39.35 -11.73
C ASP A 290 -16.03 39.19 -11.00
N GLN A 291 -15.90 38.17 -10.13
CA GLN A 291 -14.66 37.87 -9.41
C GLN A 291 -13.56 37.34 -10.34
N PHE A 292 -13.94 36.64 -11.42
CA PHE A 292 -12.99 36.04 -12.35
C PHE A 292 -12.44 37.07 -13.34
N GLU A 293 -11.23 36.83 -13.88
CA GLU A 293 -10.64 37.60 -14.99
C GLU A 293 -11.32 37.28 -16.36
N TYR A 294 -12.63 37.11 -16.32
CA TYR A 294 -13.47 36.85 -17.48
C TYR A 294 -13.80 38.17 -18.18
N ASN A 295 -12.90 38.60 -19.07
CA ASN A 295 -12.94 39.89 -19.76
C ASN A 295 -13.50 39.80 -21.18
N LYS A 296 -14.03 38.65 -21.60
CA LYS A 296 -14.59 38.46 -22.95
C LYS A 296 -15.76 37.49 -22.86
N LEU A 297 -16.95 37.94 -23.20
CA LEU A 297 -18.14 37.08 -23.20
C LEU A 297 -18.09 36.07 -24.36
N ASP A 298 -18.22 34.80 -24.04
CA ASP A 298 -18.23 33.65 -24.95
C ASP A 298 -18.97 32.47 -24.28
N GLU A 299 -19.02 31.34 -24.98
CA GLU A 299 -19.76 30.15 -24.54
C GLU A 299 -19.24 29.56 -23.22
N GLU A 300 -18.03 29.92 -22.77
CA GLU A 300 -17.47 29.44 -21.50
C GLU A 300 -18.17 30.04 -20.28
N VAL A 301 -19.02 31.06 -20.44
CA VAL A 301 -19.91 31.55 -19.37
C VAL A 301 -20.81 30.43 -18.83
N ASP A 302 -21.18 29.44 -19.66
CA ASP A 302 -21.93 28.26 -19.21
C ASP A 302 -21.11 27.38 -18.27
N ASN A 303 -19.80 27.30 -18.45
CA ASN A 303 -18.90 26.59 -17.54
C ASN A 303 -18.85 27.29 -16.17
N CYS A 304 -18.91 28.62 -16.13
CA CYS A 304 -19.04 29.38 -14.89
C CYS A 304 -20.37 29.10 -14.17
N VAL A 305 -21.47 28.94 -14.92
CA VAL A 305 -22.77 28.56 -14.34
C VAL A 305 -22.69 27.18 -13.69
N THR A 306 -22.00 26.24 -14.33
CA THR A 306 -21.73 24.90 -13.78
C THR A 306 -20.90 24.99 -12.51
N LEU A 307 -19.80 25.76 -12.52
CA LEU A 307 -18.98 26.01 -11.33
C LEU A 307 -19.79 26.59 -10.17
N TYR A 308 -20.57 27.63 -10.44
CA TYR A 308 -21.44 28.25 -9.44
C TYR A 308 -22.44 27.25 -8.85
N ASN A 309 -23.03 26.38 -9.68
CA ASN A 309 -23.93 25.34 -9.21
C ASN A 309 -23.22 24.32 -8.30
N ILE A 310 -22.00 23.90 -8.63
CA ILE A 310 -21.20 22.98 -7.79
C ILE A 310 -20.93 23.62 -6.43
N VAL A 311 -20.46 24.88 -6.41
CA VAL A 311 -20.19 25.62 -5.18
C VAL A 311 -21.44 25.76 -4.32
N LYS A 312 -22.61 26.05 -4.91
CA LYS A 312 -23.86 26.26 -4.15
C LYS A 312 -24.64 24.99 -3.82
N LYS A 313 -24.51 23.90 -4.58
CA LYS A 313 -25.37 22.71 -4.45
C LYS A 313 -24.62 21.41 -4.14
N GLY A 314 -23.32 21.32 -4.44
CA GLY A 314 -22.55 20.07 -4.40
C GLY A 314 -22.54 19.36 -5.77
N LEU A 315 -22.18 18.08 -5.78
CA LEU A 315 -21.97 17.27 -6.99
C LEU A 315 -23.14 16.34 -7.35
N GLU A 316 -24.22 16.29 -6.56
CA GLU A 316 -25.33 15.30 -6.68
C GLU A 316 -25.96 15.15 -8.08
N LYS A 317 -25.81 16.15 -8.96
CA LYS A 317 -26.37 16.14 -10.33
C LYS A 317 -25.33 16.49 -11.40
N CYS A 318 -24.04 16.44 -11.06
CA CYS A 318 -22.95 16.80 -11.95
C CYS A 318 -22.32 15.55 -12.54
N SER A 319 -22.18 15.52 -13.86
CA SER A 319 -21.32 14.54 -14.54
C SER A 319 -19.84 14.89 -14.35
N ILE A 320 -18.95 13.94 -14.61
CA ILE A 320 -17.51 14.19 -14.62
C ILE A 320 -17.14 15.32 -15.60
N GLU A 321 -17.84 15.38 -16.74
CA GLU A 321 -17.65 16.41 -17.75
C GLU A 321 -18.07 17.80 -17.24
N ASP A 322 -19.14 17.89 -16.44
CA ASP A 322 -19.55 19.13 -15.79
C ASP A 322 -18.47 19.64 -14.83
N VAL A 323 -17.87 18.74 -14.05
CA VAL A 323 -16.76 19.09 -13.15
C VAL A 323 -15.54 19.55 -13.95
N LYS A 324 -15.16 18.86 -15.04
CA LYS A 324 -14.05 19.28 -15.90
C LYS A 324 -14.26 20.70 -16.45
N LYS A 325 -15.46 20.99 -16.96
CA LYS A 325 -15.83 22.32 -17.47
C LYS A 325 -15.76 23.39 -16.39
N ALA A 326 -16.30 23.11 -15.21
CA ALA A 326 -16.27 24.03 -14.09
C ALA A 326 -14.84 24.37 -13.64
N LEU A 327 -14.00 23.34 -13.47
CA LEU A 327 -12.61 23.51 -13.06
C LEU A 327 -11.77 24.19 -14.16
N SER A 328 -12.00 23.88 -15.44
CA SER A 328 -11.28 24.52 -16.54
C SER A 328 -11.58 26.01 -16.63
N PHE A 329 -12.84 26.42 -16.39
CA PHE A 329 -13.21 27.84 -16.30
C PHE A 329 -12.45 28.54 -15.17
N ALA A 330 -12.48 27.96 -13.96
CA ALA A 330 -11.82 28.53 -12.79
C ALA A 330 -10.31 28.70 -13.02
N ILE A 331 -9.66 27.69 -13.62
CA ILE A 331 -8.22 27.69 -13.91
C ILE A 331 -7.87 28.73 -14.99
N LYS A 332 -8.70 28.86 -16.04
CA LYS A 332 -8.42 29.70 -17.19
C LYS A 332 -8.60 31.18 -16.89
N TYR A 333 -9.64 31.54 -16.15
CA TYR A 333 -9.99 32.94 -15.81
C TYR A 333 -9.65 33.27 -14.35
N LYS A 334 -8.53 32.71 -13.88
CA LYS A 334 -8.09 32.80 -12.49
C LYS A 334 -7.96 34.25 -12.02
N SER A 335 -8.27 34.47 -10.75
CA SER A 335 -7.88 35.66 -9.98
C SER A 335 -7.72 35.26 -8.51
N GLU A 336 -6.84 35.92 -7.78
CA GLU A 336 -6.63 35.64 -6.34
C GLU A 336 -7.94 35.84 -5.56
N GLU A 337 -8.64 36.96 -5.80
CA GLU A 337 -9.94 37.26 -5.18
C GLU A 337 -11.00 36.18 -5.47
N ALA A 338 -11.06 35.66 -6.70
CA ALA A 338 -12.01 34.60 -7.05
C ALA A 338 -11.67 33.28 -6.36
N TYR A 339 -10.40 32.94 -6.25
CA TYR A 339 -9.99 31.71 -5.57
C TYR A 339 -10.25 31.79 -4.07
N GLU A 340 -9.93 32.91 -3.42
CA GLU A 340 -10.22 33.11 -2.00
C GLU A 340 -11.71 32.98 -1.71
N GLU A 341 -12.56 33.68 -2.48
CA GLU A 341 -14.00 33.62 -2.29
C GLU A 341 -14.55 32.22 -2.65
N LEU A 342 -14.01 31.57 -3.69
CA LEU A 342 -14.38 30.19 -4.04
C LEU A 342 -14.06 29.24 -2.89
N PHE A 343 -12.89 29.38 -2.25
CA PHE A 343 -12.52 28.61 -1.06
C PHE A 343 -13.48 28.90 0.09
N HIS A 344 -13.77 30.17 0.37
CA HIS A 344 -14.71 30.55 1.43
C HIS A 344 -16.09 29.92 1.21
N GLN A 345 -16.61 29.95 -0.02
CA GLN A 345 -17.92 29.39 -0.34
C GLN A 345 -17.95 27.86 -0.36
N ILE A 346 -16.89 27.21 -0.86
CA ILE A 346 -16.84 25.75 -0.95
C ILE A 346 -16.52 25.11 0.42
N ASN A 347 -15.84 25.82 1.31
CA ASN A 347 -15.36 25.29 2.59
C ASN A 347 -16.48 24.66 3.43
N ALA A 348 -17.63 25.33 3.53
CA ALA A 348 -18.80 24.82 4.26
C ALA A 348 -19.39 23.52 3.65
N ARG A 349 -19.00 23.18 2.41
CA ARG A 349 -19.49 22.02 1.66
C ARG A 349 -18.43 21.00 1.31
N LEU A 350 -17.14 21.25 1.55
CA LEU A 350 -16.06 20.30 1.22
C LEU A 350 -16.33 18.91 1.78
N LYS A 351 -16.79 18.82 3.03
CA LYS A 351 -17.18 17.56 3.68
C LYS A 351 -18.36 16.85 3.00
N LYS A 352 -19.30 17.60 2.40
CA LYS A 352 -20.39 17.01 1.63
C LYS A 352 -19.92 16.57 0.23
N ILE A 353 -19.02 17.33 -0.37
CA ILE A 353 -18.47 17.04 -1.69
C ILE A 353 -17.59 15.77 -1.62
N SER A 354 -16.81 15.59 -0.55
CA SER A 354 -15.98 14.40 -0.37
C SER A 354 -16.77 13.09 -0.32
N THR A 355 -18.08 13.14 0.00
CA THR A 355 -18.96 11.97 -0.03
C THR A 355 -19.65 11.76 -1.39
N GLN A 356 -19.30 12.54 -2.41
CA GLN A 356 -19.96 12.55 -3.73
C GLN A 356 -18.97 12.35 -4.88
N VAL A 357 -17.72 12.01 -4.57
CA VAL A 357 -16.65 11.82 -5.55
C VAL A 357 -16.31 10.34 -5.70
N ASP A 358 -15.97 9.96 -6.92
CA ASP A 358 -15.21 8.74 -7.21
C ASP A 358 -13.70 9.03 -7.18
N VAL A 359 -12.88 8.02 -7.49
CA VAL A 359 -11.41 8.13 -7.54
C VAL A 359 -10.98 9.22 -8.52
N GLN A 360 -11.60 9.31 -9.70
CA GLN A 360 -11.22 10.27 -10.73
C GLN A 360 -11.55 11.71 -10.31
N LEU A 361 -12.75 11.94 -9.80
CA LEU A 361 -13.21 13.25 -9.31
C LEU A 361 -12.42 13.69 -8.09
N CYS A 362 -12.10 12.77 -7.17
CA CYS A 362 -11.24 13.05 -6.02
C CYS A 362 -9.89 13.62 -6.48
N TYR A 363 -9.24 12.99 -7.47
CA TYR A 363 -7.97 13.49 -8.03
C TYR A 363 -8.11 14.88 -8.64
N MET A 364 -9.11 15.06 -9.51
CA MET A 364 -9.32 16.33 -10.23
C MET A 364 -9.58 17.49 -9.27
N ILE A 365 -10.48 17.31 -8.31
CA ILE A 365 -10.85 18.36 -7.36
C ILE A 365 -9.70 18.63 -6.41
N THR A 366 -9.02 17.60 -5.88
CA THR A 366 -7.86 17.80 -4.99
C THR A 366 -6.75 18.57 -5.70
N THR A 367 -6.42 18.20 -6.95
CA THR A 367 -5.39 18.88 -7.74
C THR A 367 -5.75 20.35 -7.98
N PHE A 368 -7.02 20.63 -8.29
CA PHE A 368 -7.50 22.00 -8.43
C PHE A 368 -7.38 22.78 -7.11
N LEU A 369 -7.84 22.20 -6.00
CA LEU A 369 -7.76 22.84 -4.68
C LEU A 369 -6.30 23.15 -4.33
N LEU A 370 -5.39 22.19 -4.48
CA LEU A 370 -3.96 22.43 -4.21
C LEU A 370 -3.37 23.54 -5.08
N LYS A 371 -3.71 23.56 -6.38
CA LYS A 371 -3.26 24.63 -7.28
C LYS A 371 -3.81 25.99 -6.85
N ALA A 372 -5.11 26.08 -6.55
CA ALA A 372 -5.74 27.31 -6.12
C ALA A 372 -5.19 27.78 -4.75
N SER A 373 -4.96 26.88 -3.79
CA SER A 373 -4.33 27.19 -2.50
C SER A 373 -2.93 27.77 -2.65
N ARG A 374 -2.13 27.20 -3.57
CA ARG A 374 -0.77 27.68 -3.87
C ARG A 374 -0.77 29.04 -4.55
N ASP A 375 -1.72 29.29 -5.46
CA ASP A 375 -1.88 30.58 -6.11
C ASP A 375 -2.31 31.67 -5.10
N ILE A 376 -3.12 31.34 -4.08
CA ILE A 376 -3.45 32.25 -2.97
C ILE A 376 -2.26 32.46 -2.02
N GLY A 377 -1.45 31.42 -1.81
CA GLY A 377 -0.33 31.45 -0.86
C GLY A 377 -0.74 31.24 0.61
N ASP A 378 -1.92 30.67 0.89
CA ASP A 378 -2.37 30.32 2.25
C ASP A 378 -2.23 28.81 2.54
N GLU A 379 -1.31 28.47 3.44
CA GLU A 379 -1.06 27.09 3.88
C GLU A 379 -2.29 26.41 4.47
N ASN A 380 -3.22 27.16 5.08
CA ASN A 380 -4.45 26.57 5.62
C ASN A 380 -5.33 25.97 4.52
N TYR A 381 -5.34 26.57 3.33
CA TYR A 381 -6.07 26.02 2.19
C TYR A 381 -5.40 24.76 1.63
N ILE A 382 -4.07 24.66 1.71
CA ILE A 382 -3.34 23.43 1.36
C ILE A 382 -3.75 22.30 2.30
N VAL A 383 -3.73 22.54 3.62
CA VAL A 383 -4.17 21.56 4.63
C VAL A 383 -5.63 21.13 4.40
N ARG A 384 -6.51 22.06 4.04
CA ARG A 384 -7.92 21.74 3.71
C ARG A 384 -8.04 20.90 2.43
N ALA A 385 -7.20 21.13 1.43
CA ALA A 385 -7.18 20.32 0.21
C ALA A 385 -6.74 18.87 0.51
N TYR A 386 -5.71 18.68 1.34
CA TYR A 386 -5.32 17.35 1.81
C TYR A 386 -6.43 16.70 2.65
N LYS A 387 -7.08 17.46 3.52
CA LYS A 387 -8.21 16.95 4.31
C LYS A 387 -9.35 16.48 3.40
N PHE A 388 -9.70 17.26 2.38
CA PHE A 388 -10.66 16.87 1.37
C PHE A 388 -10.26 15.55 0.68
N PHE A 389 -8.99 15.42 0.29
CA PHE A 389 -8.47 14.22 -0.36
C PHE A 389 -8.64 12.97 0.50
N PHE A 390 -8.20 13.04 1.76
CA PHE A 390 -8.29 11.92 2.69
C PHE A 390 -9.74 11.60 3.10
N ASP A 391 -10.56 12.62 3.40
CA ASP A 391 -11.98 12.43 3.70
C ASP A 391 -12.70 11.76 2.53
N SER A 392 -12.31 12.07 1.28
CA SER A 392 -12.86 11.46 0.07
C SER A 392 -12.44 10.00 -0.06
N LEU A 393 -11.15 9.70 0.12
CA LEU A 393 -10.66 8.32 0.07
C LEU A 393 -11.24 7.44 1.18
N ASP A 394 -11.37 7.97 2.39
CA ASP A 394 -11.96 7.25 3.52
C ASP A 394 -13.44 6.96 3.24
N TYR A 395 -14.18 7.92 2.68
CA TYR A 395 -15.56 7.69 2.25
C TYR A 395 -15.67 6.60 1.17
N ILE A 396 -14.83 6.67 0.13
CA ILE A 396 -14.79 5.66 -0.95
C ILE A 396 -14.47 4.28 -0.36
N ALA A 397 -13.50 4.19 0.57
CA ALA A 397 -13.07 2.94 1.18
C ALA A 397 -14.19 2.22 1.94
N ILE A 398 -15.10 2.99 2.54
CA ILE A 398 -16.17 2.49 3.42
C ILE A 398 -17.45 2.20 2.62
N TYR A 399 -17.86 3.13 1.76
CA TYR A 399 -19.20 3.13 1.18
C TYR A 399 -19.23 2.70 -0.30
N SER A 400 -18.09 2.72 -1.01
CA SER A 400 -18.02 2.37 -2.43
C SER A 400 -17.56 0.92 -2.62
N LYS A 401 -18.49 -0.03 -2.44
CA LYS A 401 -18.19 -1.47 -2.47
C LYS A 401 -17.67 -1.99 -3.81
N ASP A 402 -17.95 -1.29 -4.91
CA ASP A 402 -17.56 -1.69 -6.26
C ASP A 402 -16.22 -1.06 -6.71
N THR A 403 -15.62 -0.17 -5.91
CA THR A 403 -14.35 0.47 -6.27
C THR A 403 -13.18 -0.46 -6.00
N ASP A 404 -12.31 -0.62 -7.00
CA ASP A 404 -11.09 -1.41 -6.86
C ASP A 404 -10.11 -0.74 -5.89
N ILE A 405 -9.69 -1.48 -4.87
CA ILE A 405 -8.68 -1.07 -3.89
C ILE A 405 -7.38 -0.62 -4.60
N TYR A 406 -7.03 -1.25 -5.71
CA TYR A 406 -5.84 -0.88 -6.49
C TYR A 406 -5.93 0.53 -7.06
N GLU A 407 -7.11 0.95 -7.54
CA GLU A 407 -7.33 2.32 -8.04
C GLU A 407 -7.12 3.34 -6.92
N MET A 408 -7.65 3.07 -5.73
CA MET A 408 -7.50 3.94 -4.56
C MET A 408 -6.05 4.06 -4.10
N LEU A 409 -5.34 2.93 -4.02
CA LEU A 409 -3.93 2.90 -3.62
C LEU A 409 -3.04 3.61 -4.64
N ASN A 410 -3.31 3.44 -5.93
CA ASN A 410 -2.61 4.16 -6.99
C ASN A 410 -2.87 5.67 -6.93
N LEU A 411 -4.11 6.09 -6.71
CA LEU A 411 -4.44 7.49 -6.53
C LEU A 411 -3.67 8.09 -5.35
N ARG A 412 -3.66 7.41 -4.20
CA ARG A 412 -2.90 7.86 -3.02
C ARG A 412 -1.40 7.92 -3.31
N LYS A 413 -0.84 6.91 -3.95
CA LYS A 413 0.59 6.89 -4.33
C LYS A 413 0.92 8.03 -5.29
N LYS A 414 0.08 8.27 -6.29
CA LYS A 414 0.23 9.37 -7.24
C LYS A 414 0.18 10.73 -6.53
N MET A 415 -0.80 10.94 -5.65
CA MET A 415 -0.88 12.20 -4.88
C MET A 415 0.35 12.41 -4.00
N ALA A 416 0.83 11.37 -3.32
CA ALA A 416 2.08 11.46 -2.53
C ALA A 416 3.32 11.76 -3.40
N GLN A 417 3.35 11.30 -4.66
CA GLN A 417 4.41 11.61 -5.62
C GLN A 417 4.30 13.05 -6.13
N ASP A 418 3.10 13.49 -6.50
CA ASP A 418 2.82 14.86 -6.95
C ASP A 418 3.14 15.88 -5.84
N GLU A 419 3.04 15.46 -4.58
CA GLU A 419 3.26 16.27 -3.38
C GLU A 419 4.59 15.98 -2.67
N MET A 420 5.57 15.38 -3.37
CA MET A 420 6.86 14.99 -2.77
C MET A 420 7.58 16.15 -2.06
N ASP A 421 7.54 17.36 -2.65
CA ASP A 421 8.16 18.56 -2.07
C ASP A 421 7.46 19.04 -0.79
N ASN A 422 6.20 18.66 -0.57
CA ASN A 422 5.37 19.02 0.58
C ASN A 422 4.96 17.80 1.41
N ILE A 423 5.71 16.69 1.29
CA ILE A 423 5.31 15.39 1.80
C ILE A 423 5.08 15.42 3.32
N SER A 424 5.84 16.22 4.07
CA SER A 424 5.67 16.37 5.52
C SER A 424 4.25 16.83 5.88
N GLN A 425 3.74 17.88 5.24
CA GLN A 425 2.40 18.42 5.51
C GLN A 425 1.30 17.46 5.04
N PHE A 426 1.50 16.79 3.90
CA PHE A 426 0.60 15.73 3.43
C PHE A 426 0.47 14.59 4.45
N LEU A 427 1.61 14.14 5.00
CA LEU A 427 1.65 13.06 6.01
C LEU A 427 1.10 13.51 7.37
N GLU A 428 1.32 14.75 7.77
CA GLU A 428 0.72 15.33 8.99
C GLU A 428 -0.81 15.30 8.93
N VAL A 429 -1.40 15.59 7.77
CA VAL A 429 -2.86 15.50 7.60
C VAL A 429 -3.32 14.03 7.56
N SER A 430 -2.59 13.16 6.84
CA SER A 430 -2.90 11.72 6.78
C SER A 430 -2.94 11.07 8.16
N LEU A 431 -1.95 11.40 8.99
CA LEU A 431 -1.76 10.85 10.34
C LEU A 431 -2.29 11.78 11.44
N SER A 432 -3.16 12.74 11.10
CA SER A 432 -3.71 13.68 12.06
C SER A 432 -4.57 12.96 13.12
N PRO A 433 -4.55 13.38 14.40
CA PRO A 433 -5.33 12.73 15.46
C PRO A 433 -6.83 12.65 15.15
N ASP A 434 -7.40 13.68 14.51
CA ASP A 434 -8.80 13.71 14.10
C ASP A 434 -9.13 12.63 13.06
N ARG A 435 -8.28 12.48 12.04
CA ARG A 435 -8.47 11.46 11.01
C ARG A 435 -8.28 10.06 11.59
N ILE A 436 -7.23 9.85 12.39
CA ILE A 436 -6.97 8.56 13.07
C ILE A 436 -8.20 8.13 13.89
N LYS A 437 -8.79 9.06 14.65
CA LYS A 437 -9.99 8.78 15.46
C LYS A 437 -11.19 8.37 14.60
N ASN A 438 -11.38 8.99 13.44
CA ASN A 438 -12.47 8.62 12.52
C ASN A 438 -12.22 7.23 11.93
N ILE A 439 -11.04 7.00 11.35
CA ILE A 439 -10.68 5.73 10.72
C ILE A 439 -10.78 4.56 11.69
N GLN A 440 -10.40 4.73 12.96
CA GLN A 440 -10.42 3.65 13.94
C GLN A 440 -11.76 2.88 14.04
N ASN A 441 -12.88 3.55 13.77
CA ASN A 441 -14.20 2.90 13.78
C ASN A 441 -14.49 2.12 12.48
N ASP A 442 -13.80 2.47 11.40
CA ASP A 442 -14.12 2.08 10.02
C ASP A 442 -13.09 1.11 9.41
N ILE A 443 -11.95 0.86 10.07
CA ILE A 443 -10.88 -0.06 9.60
C ILE A 443 -11.44 -1.42 9.15
N LYS A 444 -12.41 -1.95 9.89
CA LYS A 444 -13.01 -3.26 9.64
C LYS A 444 -13.71 -3.36 8.28
N GLU A 445 -14.16 -2.24 7.71
CA GLU A 445 -14.86 -2.22 6.44
C GLU A 445 -13.87 -2.40 5.26
N ASN A 446 -12.62 -1.94 5.41
CA ASN A 446 -11.57 -2.13 4.40
C ASN A 446 -10.15 -2.27 5.02
N PRO A 447 -9.85 -3.41 5.67
CA PRO A 447 -8.62 -3.58 6.44
C PRO A 447 -7.36 -3.56 5.56
N VAL A 448 -7.46 -3.99 4.29
CA VAL A 448 -6.34 -4.00 3.34
C VAL A 448 -5.93 -2.58 2.97
N TYR A 449 -6.87 -1.72 2.54
CA TYR A 449 -6.60 -0.34 2.17
C TYR A 449 -5.98 0.43 3.33
N TYR A 450 -6.58 0.37 4.53
CA TYR A 450 -6.08 1.10 5.69
C TYR A 450 -4.71 0.59 6.16
N SER A 451 -4.45 -0.73 6.07
CA SER A 451 -3.13 -1.28 6.39
C SER A 451 -2.06 -0.76 5.43
N ILE A 452 -2.29 -0.88 4.12
CA ILE A 452 -1.30 -0.45 3.11
C ILE A 452 -1.07 1.06 3.17
N SER A 453 -2.14 1.85 3.25
CA SER A 453 -2.03 3.31 3.32
C SER A 453 -1.31 3.77 4.59
N THR A 454 -1.65 3.22 5.76
CA THR A 454 -0.98 3.58 7.02
C THR A 454 0.49 3.19 7.03
N ILE A 455 0.81 1.95 6.62
CA ILE A 455 2.20 1.47 6.55
C ILE A 455 3.01 2.33 5.58
N SER A 456 2.45 2.65 4.41
CA SER A 456 3.11 3.52 3.43
C SER A 456 3.40 4.91 4.00
N ASP A 457 2.46 5.52 4.73
CA ASP A 457 2.66 6.85 5.34
C ASP A 457 3.76 6.82 6.42
N ILE A 458 3.82 5.76 7.22
CA ILE A 458 4.87 5.56 8.23
C ILE A 458 6.24 5.43 7.57
N ILE A 459 6.34 4.73 6.44
CA ILE A 459 7.60 4.58 5.69
C ILE A 459 8.05 5.93 5.13
N TYR A 460 7.17 6.65 4.44
CA TYR A 460 7.52 7.94 3.80
C TYR A 460 7.92 9.02 4.81
N SER A 461 7.30 9.03 5.98
CA SER A 461 7.59 10.04 7.02
C SER A 461 8.89 9.78 7.78
N GLY A 462 9.48 8.60 7.66
CA GLY A 462 10.54 8.15 8.57
C GLY A 462 10.07 8.09 10.03
N TYR A 463 8.76 8.12 10.30
CA TYR A 463 8.23 7.97 11.65
C TYR A 463 8.65 6.60 12.19
N THR A 464 9.45 6.63 13.24
CA THR A 464 9.61 5.42 14.08
C THR A 464 8.27 5.11 14.74
N PHE A 465 7.99 3.83 15.02
CA PHE A 465 6.77 3.32 15.70
C PHE A 465 6.60 3.82 17.16
N LYS A 466 6.94 5.08 17.45
CA LYS A 466 6.98 5.70 18.78
C LYS A 466 5.76 6.58 19.04
N ASP A 467 5.09 7.12 18.02
CA ASP A 467 3.82 7.83 18.23
C ASP A 467 2.73 6.82 18.66
N LYS A 468 2.13 7.08 19.82
CA LYS A 468 1.15 6.18 20.44
C LYS A 468 -0.13 6.02 19.60
N ASN A 469 -0.60 7.10 18.97
CA ASN A 469 -1.83 7.08 18.17
C ASN A 469 -1.62 6.34 16.84
N VAL A 470 -0.49 6.61 16.17
CA VAL A 470 -0.11 5.91 14.93
C VAL A 470 0.13 4.42 15.21
N THR A 471 0.78 4.10 16.33
CA THR A 471 1.00 2.71 16.75
C THR A 471 -0.32 1.99 17.05
N LEU A 472 -1.26 2.67 17.70
CA LEU A 472 -2.59 2.12 17.96
C LEU A 472 -3.38 1.88 16.67
N LEU A 473 -3.32 2.83 15.73
CA LEU A 473 -3.93 2.69 14.40
C LEU A 473 -3.37 1.45 13.69
N LEU A 474 -2.04 1.35 13.57
CA LEU A 474 -1.38 0.21 12.92
C LEU A 474 -1.75 -1.12 13.58
N ASN A 475 -1.76 -1.18 14.91
CA ASN A 475 -2.16 -2.39 15.63
C ASN A 475 -3.60 -2.80 15.34
N ASN A 476 -4.51 -1.83 15.22
CA ASN A 476 -5.90 -2.11 14.86
C ASN A 476 -6.01 -2.56 13.40
N CYS A 477 -5.30 -1.93 12.46
CA CYS A 477 -5.20 -2.38 11.07
C CYS A 477 -4.77 -3.86 11.00
N ILE A 478 -3.67 -4.21 11.66
CA ILE A 478 -3.15 -5.58 11.68
C ILE A 478 -4.12 -6.54 12.38
N LYS A 479 -4.77 -6.13 13.47
CA LYS A 479 -5.78 -6.94 14.17
C LYS A 479 -6.94 -7.36 13.25
N PHE A 480 -7.43 -6.45 12.40
CA PHE A 480 -8.47 -6.77 11.44
C PHE A 480 -7.92 -7.54 10.22
N LEU A 481 -6.69 -7.26 9.81
CA LEU A 481 -6.00 -7.99 8.75
C LEU A 481 -5.88 -9.48 9.05
N ILE A 482 -5.42 -9.83 10.26
CA ILE A 482 -5.26 -11.21 10.76
C ILE A 482 -6.58 -11.99 10.78
N GLY A 483 -7.73 -11.31 10.70
CA GLY A 483 -9.03 -11.95 10.57
C GLY A 483 -9.25 -12.66 9.23
N SER A 484 -8.41 -12.44 8.22
CA SER A 484 -8.51 -13.06 6.89
C SER A 484 -7.11 -13.35 6.32
N GLU A 485 -6.90 -14.61 5.92
CA GLU A 485 -5.66 -15.05 5.27
C GLU A 485 -5.45 -14.33 3.94
N ASP A 486 -6.49 -14.20 3.11
CA ASP A 486 -6.43 -13.50 1.82
C ASP A 486 -6.03 -12.03 1.97
N ASN A 487 -6.64 -11.31 2.92
CA ASN A 487 -6.29 -9.92 3.18
C ASN A 487 -4.84 -9.80 3.66
N THR A 488 -4.42 -10.69 4.57
CA THR A 488 -3.04 -10.72 5.07
C THR A 488 -2.06 -10.97 3.93
N LEU A 489 -2.33 -11.98 3.09
CA LEU A 489 -1.50 -12.32 1.94
C LEU A 489 -1.44 -11.18 0.91
N TYR A 490 -2.53 -10.46 0.70
CA TYR A 490 -2.55 -9.29 -0.18
C TYR A 490 -1.58 -8.21 0.30
N VAL A 491 -1.62 -7.86 1.59
CA VAL A 491 -0.71 -6.86 2.17
C VAL A 491 0.76 -7.32 2.09
N LEU A 492 1.03 -8.59 2.37
CA LEU A 492 2.38 -9.14 2.25
C LEU A 492 2.90 -9.05 0.81
N ASN A 493 2.07 -9.43 -0.17
CA ASN A 493 2.42 -9.33 -1.59
C ASN A 493 2.66 -7.89 -2.04
N TYR A 494 1.93 -6.91 -1.50
CA TYR A 494 2.12 -5.50 -1.83
C TYR A 494 3.51 -4.99 -1.43
N PHE A 495 4.00 -5.37 -0.24
CA PHE A 495 5.27 -4.87 0.30
C PHE A 495 6.47 -5.78 0.04
N LYS A 496 6.29 -6.93 -0.64
CA LYS A 496 7.33 -7.96 -0.76
C LYS A 496 8.66 -7.48 -1.33
N ASN A 497 8.67 -6.49 -2.22
CA ASN A 497 9.89 -6.00 -2.85
C ASN A 497 10.75 -5.12 -1.92
N ASP A 498 10.22 -4.65 -0.80
CA ASP A 498 10.95 -3.92 0.24
C ASP A 498 11.24 -4.88 1.41
N CYS A 499 12.45 -5.47 1.41
CA CYS A 499 12.83 -6.47 2.40
C CYS A 499 12.85 -5.92 3.84
N GLU A 500 13.06 -4.62 4.06
CA GLU A 500 13.07 -4.04 5.40
C GLU A 500 11.65 -3.85 5.90
N CYS A 501 10.80 -3.25 5.06
CA CYS A 501 9.39 -3.05 5.35
C CYS A 501 8.67 -4.38 5.62
N ILE A 502 8.79 -5.35 4.69
CA ILE A 502 8.08 -6.62 4.81
C ILE A 502 8.47 -7.38 6.08
N SER A 503 9.74 -7.32 6.49
CA SER A 503 10.22 -7.95 7.73
C SER A 503 9.58 -7.35 8.97
N LYS A 504 9.45 -6.00 9.01
CA LYS A 504 8.75 -5.28 10.09
C LYS A 504 7.26 -5.64 10.13
N ILE A 505 6.61 -5.73 8.96
CA ILE A 505 5.20 -6.13 8.84
C ILE A 505 5.01 -7.56 9.37
N ILE A 506 5.81 -8.52 8.90
CA ILE A 506 5.73 -9.92 9.30
C ILE A 506 5.88 -10.07 10.83
N ILE A 507 6.92 -9.47 11.42
CA ILE A 507 7.13 -9.55 12.87
C ILE A 507 5.99 -8.86 13.64
N ARG A 508 5.43 -7.77 13.12
CA ARG A 508 4.30 -7.11 13.78
C ARG A 508 3.03 -7.96 13.72
N ILE A 509 2.73 -8.58 12.57
CA ILE A 509 1.62 -9.53 12.42
C ILE A 509 1.82 -10.71 13.37
N TYR A 510 3.01 -11.30 13.40
CA TYR A 510 3.36 -12.38 14.31
C TYR A 510 3.11 -12.01 15.79
N CYS A 511 3.64 -10.87 16.25
CA CYS A 511 3.49 -10.42 17.63
C CYS A 511 2.03 -10.19 18.01
N ILE A 512 1.24 -9.59 17.12
CA ILE A 512 -0.19 -9.33 17.37
C ILE A 512 -0.99 -10.63 17.34
N ASN A 513 -0.69 -11.54 16.41
CA ASN A 513 -1.32 -12.86 16.34
C ASN A 513 -1.08 -13.66 17.64
N TYR A 514 0.17 -13.67 18.11
CA TYR A 514 0.56 -14.29 19.38
C TYR A 514 -0.18 -13.66 20.58
N TYR A 515 -0.20 -12.33 20.67
CA TYR A 515 -0.88 -11.62 21.77
C TYR A 515 -2.39 -11.87 21.81
N LEU A 516 -3.04 -11.97 20.65
CA LEU A 516 -4.47 -12.25 20.56
C LEU A 516 -4.82 -13.71 20.85
N GLY A 517 -3.83 -14.59 21.01
CA GLY A 517 -4.03 -16.03 21.19
C GLY A 517 -4.71 -16.69 19.99
N ARG A 518 -4.48 -16.15 18.77
CA ARG A 518 -5.21 -16.53 17.55
C ARG A 518 -4.35 -17.35 16.56
N SER A 519 -5.08 -18.18 15.82
CA SER A 519 -4.80 -18.97 14.61
C SER A 519 -3.36 -19.40 14.29
N GLN A 520 -3.12 -20.72 14.38
CA GLN A 520 -1.98 -21.39 13.74
C GLN A 520 -1.94 -21.12 12.22
N ALA A 521 -3.09 -20.92 11.56
CA ALA A 521 -3.15 -20.72 10.12
C ALA A 521 -2.47 -19.42 9.66
N ILE A 522 -2.54 -18.34 10.45
CA ILE A 522 -1.84 -17.09 10.13
C ILE A 522 -0.32 -17.25 10.32
N LEU A 523 0.10 -18.01 11.33
CA LEU A 523 1.52 -18.33 11.51
C LEU A 523 2.05 -19.15 10.34
N ASP A 524 1.31 -20.18 9.92
CA ASP A 524 1.63 -21.01 8.77
C ASP A 524 1.62 -20.20 7.47
N LEU A 525 0.67 -19.27 7.30
CA LEU A 525 0.62 -18.35 6.15
C LEU A 525 1.86 -17.45 6.08
N LEU A 526 2.26 -16.84 7.21
CA LEU A 526 3.47 -16.02 7.27
C LEU A 526 4.72 -16.84 6.95
N ALA A 527 4.82 -18.04 7.53
CA ALA A 527 5.95 -18.93 7.30
C ALA A 527 6.02 -19.36 5.84
N LYS A 528 4.90 -19.86 5.29
CA LYS A 528 4.76 -20.24 3.89
C LYS A 528 5.12 -19.10 2.96
N PHE A 529 4.62 -17.88 3.20
CA PHE A 529 4.93 -16.72 2.36
C PHE A 529 6.44 -16.46 2.28
N VAL A 530 7.13 -16.44 3.42
CA VAL A 530 8.58 -16.21 3.47
C VAL A 530 9.35 -17.34 2.76
N VAL A 531 8.93 -18.60 2.95
CA VAL A 531 9.57 -19.75 2.31
C VAL A 531 9.34 -19.74 0.80
N ASP A 532 8.10 -19.54 0.35
CA ASP A 532 7.73 -19.54 -1.07
C ASP A 532 8.42 -18.41 -1.84
N GLU A 533 8.44 -17.18 -1.31
CA GLU A 533 9.16 -16.07 -1.96
C GLU A 533 10.68 -16.25 -1.84
N GLY A 534 11.18 -16.81 -0.74
CA GLY A 534 12.60 -17.10 -0.56
C GLY A 534 13.13 -18.19 -1.50
N ASN A 535 12.30 -19.17 -1.85
CA ASN A 535 12.62 -20.20 -2.84
C ASN A 535 12.66 -19.63 -4.27
N LYS A 536 11.93 -18.54 -4.54
CA LYS A 536 12.00 -17.81 -5.82
C LYS A 536 13.24 -16.92 -5.93
N ASP A 537 13.65 -16.30 -4.82
CA ASP A 537 14.82 -15.42 -4.77
C ASP A 537 15.64 -15.63 -3.46
N GLY A 538 16.77 -16.33 -3.59
CA GLY A 538 17.67 -16.58 -2.45
C GLY A 538 18.33 -15.33 -1.87
N ASN A 539 18.51 -14.26 -2.65
CA ASN A 539 19.02 -12.98 -2.12
C ASN A 539 17.94 -12.27 -1.31
N TRP A 540 16.69 -12.34 -1.75
CA TRP A 540 15.55 -11.87 -0.97
C TRP A 540 15.44 -12.62 0.36
N LYS A 541 15.55 -13.95 0.35
CA LYS A 541 15.56 -14.79 1.57
C LYS A 541 16.61 -14.31 2.57
N LYS A 542 17.86 -14.16 2.12
CA LYS A 542 18.98 -13.69 2.98
C LYS A 542 18.69 -12.32 3.61
N LYS A 543 18.20 -11.36 2.83
CA LYS A 543 17.88 -10.01 3.32
C LYS A 543 16.74 -10.02 4.33
N VAL A 544 15.66 -10.75 4.06
CA VAL A 544 14.50 -10.85 4.96
C VAL A 544 14.88 -11.55 6.26
N TYR A 545 15.63 -12.66 6.21
CA TYR A 545 16.09 -13.34 7.43
C TYR A 545 16.99 -12.44 8.28
N LEU A 546 17.93 -11.72 7.66
CA LEU A 546 18.79 -10.75 8.36
C LEU A 546 17.97 -9.62 9.01
N ASN A 547 17.01 -9.05 8.27
CA ASN A 547 16.16 -7.99 8.78
C ASN A 547 15.25 -8.48 9.91
N ILE A 548 14.69 -9.68 9.79
CA ILE A 548 13.92 -10.32 10.86
C ILE A 548 14.81 -10.54 12.08
N TYR A 549 15.99 -11.12 11.94
CA TYR A 549 16.92 -11.38 13.03
C TYR A 549 17.19 -10.14 13.89
N ASN A 550 17.35 -8.98 13.24
CA ASN A 550 17.61 -7.69 13.91
C ASN A 550 16.38 -7.05 14.59
N LEU A 551 15.19 -7.64 14.49
CA LEU A 551 13.97 -7.13 15.12
C LEU A 551 13.69 -7.77 16.49
N PRO A 552 13.02 -7.06 17.42
CA PRO A 552 12.62 -7.64 18.70
C PRO A 552 11.66 -8.83 18.56
N ASN A 553 11.79 -9.83 19.43
CA ASN A 553 10.98 -11.08 19.45
C ASN A 553 11.08 -11.93 18.17
N SER A 554 12.12 -11.74 17.36
CA SER A 554 12.29 -12.40 16.06
C SER A 554 12.66 -13.87 16.15
N TYR A 555 13.39 -14.30 17.18
CA TYR A 555 13.90 -15.67 17.29
C TYR A 555 12.78 -16.71 17.38
N ASN A 556 11.67 -16.38 18.04
CA ASN A 556 10.51 -17.28 18.11
C ASN A 556 9.81 -17.41 16.75
N PHE A 557 9.82 -16.35 15.93
CA PHE A 557 9.29 -16.41 14.57
C PHE A 557 10.26 -17.16 13.63
N LEU A 558 11.57 -16.92 13.70
CA LEU A 558 12.58 -17.70 12.98
C LEU A 558 12.51 -19.19 13.33
N PHE A 559 12.24 -19.51 14.60
CA PHE A 559 11.98 -20.88 15.02
C PHE A 559 10.68 -21.43 14.43
N SER A 560 9.63 -20.61 14.34
CA SER A 560 8.38 -21.02 13.68
C SER A 560 8.59 -21.28 12.18
N LEU A 561 9.42 -20.48 11.50
CA LEU A 561 9.87 -20.71 10.13
C LEU A 561 10.61 -22.05 10.01
N TYR A 562 11.55 -22.33 10.91
CA TYR A 562 12.24 -23.62 10.98
C TYR A 562 11.25 -24.79 11.12
N VAL A 563 10.28 -24.70 12.04
CA VAL A 563 9.27 -25.75 12.24
C VAL A 563 8.44 -25.98 10.98
N PHE A 564 8.09 -24.91 10.27
CA PHE A 564 7.38 -25.00 9.00
C PHE A 564 8.25 -25.66 7.91
N GLU A 565 9.47 -25.18 7.70
CA GLU A 565 10.40 -25.75 6.72
C GLU A 565 10.74 -27.22 7.01
N LEU A 566 10.89 -27.59 8.28
CA LEU A 566 11.14 -28.98 8.71
C LEU A 566 9.99 -29.90 8.29
N LYS A 567 8.74 -29.46 8.48
CA LYS A 567 7.54 -30.25 8.10
C LYS A 567 7.42 -30.42 6.59
N GLU A 568 7.73 -29.39 5.82
CA GLU A 568 7.73 -29.46 4.36
C GLU A 568 8.87 -30.32 3.80
N ASN A 569 9.92 -30.54 4.58
CA ASN A 569 11.14 -31.24 4.15
C ASN A 569 11.41 -32.52 4.93
N ILE A 570 10.39 -33.18 5.52
CA ILE A 570 10.55 -34.41 6.34
C ILE A 570 11.30 -35.53 5.59
N GLU A 571 11.26 -35.58 4.27
CA GLU A 571 11.99 -36.59 3.49
C GLU A 571 13.46 -36.23 3.24
N ASN A 572 13.84 -34.95 3.40
CA ASN A 572 15.18 -34.44 3.14
C ASN A 572 16.10 -34.67 4.35
N ARG A 573 16.90 -35.73 4.29
CA ARG A 573 17.80 -36.16 5.37
C ARG A 573 18.92 -35.16 5.70
N ASP A 574 19.27 -34.29 4.76
CA ASP A 574 20.31 -33.28 4.95
C ASP A 574 19.74 -31.92 5.40
N PHE A 575 18.41 -31.81 5.54
CA PHE A 575 17.73 -30.55 5.87
C PHE A 575 18.34 -29.87 7.11
N PHE A 576 18.51 -30.60 8.21
CA PHE A 576 19.01 -30.00 9.45
C PHE A 576 20.45 -29.51 9.32
N VAL A 577 21.32 -30.26 8.62
CA VAL A 577 22.71 -29.88 8.39
C VAL A 577 22.78 -28.63 7.50
N ASN A 578 21.95 -28.56 6.46
CA ASN A 578 21.84 -27.39 5.59
C ASN A 578 21.29 -26.17 6.34
N TYR A 579 20.28 -26.37 7.19
CA TYR A 579 19.77 -25.29 8.04
C TYR A 579 20.84 -24.77 9.02
N CYS A 580 21.65 -25.66 9.56
CA CYS A 580 22.78 -25.30 10.41
C CYS A 580 23.80 -24.43 9.68
N SER A 581 24.18 -24.83 8.45
CA SER A 581 25.20 -24.12 7.67
C SER A 581 24.70 -22.79 7.10
N GLU A 582 23.43 -22.70 6.71
CA GLU A 582 22.87 -21.49 6.08
C GLU A 582 22.36 -20.46 7.10
N ILE A 583 21.60 -20.92 8.10
CA ILE A 583 20.86 -20.03 9.02
C ILE A 583 21.57 -19.92 10.37
N PHE A 584 21.83 -21.03 11.04
CA PHE A 584 22.43 -20.97 12.38
C PHE A 584 23.84 -20.39 12.36
N ASN A 585 24.66 -20.66 11.34
CA ASN A 585 25.98 -20.02 11.21
C ASN A 585 25.90 -18.51 11.01
N SER A 586 24.87 -18.04 10.32
CA SER A 586 24.66 -16.61 10.03
C SER A 586 24.13 -15.83 11.24
N PHE A 587 23.48 -16.50 12.20
CA PHE A 587 22.75 -15.87 13.31
C PHE A 587 23.11 -16.49 14.67
N GLU A 588 24.20 -16.04 15.28
CA GLU A 588 24.79 -16.61 16.50
C GLU A 588 23.86 -16.56 17.74
N GLU A 589 23.17 -15.45 17.97
CA GLU A 589 22.28 -15.31 19.13
C GLU A 589 21.04 -16.22 18.99
N TYR A 590 20.47 -16.28 17.78
CA TYR A 590 19.37 -17.20 17.46
C TYR A 590 19.79 -18.66 17.62
N ARG A 591 20.99 -19.03 17.12
CA ARG A 591 21.58 -20.36 17.33
C ARG A 591 21.71 -20.68 18.80
N SER A 592 22.23 -19.75 19.59
CA SER A 592 22.44 -19.95 21.03
C SER A 592 21.13 -20.20 21.79
N GLU A 593 20.04 -19.53 21.40
CA GLU A 593 18.74 -19.70 22.08
C GLU A 593 17.95 -20.91 21.58
N LYS A 594 17.89 -21.15 20.27
CA LYS A 594 16.93 -22.09 19.65
C LYS A 594 17.52 -23.37 19.09
N PHE A 595 18.86 -23.52 19.03
CA PHE A 595 19.47 -24.72 18.46
C PHE A 595 19.02 -26.00 19.16
N SER A 596 18.99 -26.03 20.49
CA SER A 596 18.59 -27.23 21.23
C SER A 596 17.14 -27.63 20.98
N ASP A 597 16.24 -26.63 20.90
CA ASP A 597 14.82 -26.87 20.61
C ASP A 597 14.63 -27.37 19.17
N ALA A 598 15.36 -26.77 18.22
CA ALA A 598 15.33 -27.18 16.82
C ALA A 598 15.86 -28.61 16.66
N PHE A 599 16.98 -28.90 17.29
CA PHE A 599 17.60 -30.21 17.24
C PHE A 599 16.71 -31.28 17.88
N LYS A 600 16.06 -30.96 19.00
CA LYS A 600 15.08 -31.85 19.62
C LYS A 600 13.94 -32.20 18.66
N LEU A 601 13.34 -31.20 18.02
CA LEU A 601 12.24 -31.43 17.07
C LEU A 601 12.71 -32.26 15.88
N TYR A 602 13.89 -31.98 15.33
CA TYR A 602 14.48 -32.79 14.26
C TYR A 602 14.56 -34.28 14.63
N LEU A 603 15.08 -34.60 15.82
CA LEU A 603 15.19 -35.99 16.30
C LEU A 603 13.85 -36.64 16.65
N GLU A 604 12.80 -35.84 16.87
CA GLU A 604 11.43 -36.34 17.08
C GLU A 604 10.74 -36.68 15.75
N PHE A 605 10.96 -35.88 14.70
CA PHE A 605 10.39 -36.11 13.37
C PHE A 605 11.13 -37.21 12.59
N TYR A 606 12.46 -37.29 12.70
CA TYR A 606 13.26 -38.32 12.06
C TYR A 606 13.52 -39.44 13.06
N HIS A 607 12.70 -40.49 13.02
CA HIS A 607 12.96 -41.72 13.77
C HIS A 607 14.32 -42.30 13.32
N GLY A 608 15.16 -42.68 14.28
CA GLY A 608 16.56 -43.03 14.05
C GLY A 608 16.80 -44.14 13.01
N ASP A 609 15.78 -44.88 12.60
CA ASP A 609 15.86 -45.91 11.56
C ASP A 609 16.20 -45.37 10.16
N ASP A 610 15.78 -44.16 9.80
CA ASP A 610 15.92 -43.63 8.42
C ASP A 610 17.23 -42.87 8.13
N ALA A 611 17.92 -42.38 9.16
CA ALA A 611 19.14 -41.58 9.00
C ALA A 611 20.40 -42.44 8.83
N SER A 612 21.28 -42.05 7.89
CA SER A 612 22.58 -42.70 7.72
C SER A 612 23.53 -42.29 8.86
N LEU A 613 24.50 -43.15 9.17
CA LEU A 613 25.55 -42.83 10.14
C LEU A 613 26.32 -41.55 9.74
N GLU A 614 26.49 -41.31 8.44
CA GLU A 614 27.18 -40.13 7.91
C GLU A 614 26.43 -38.82 8.21
N SER A 615 25.09 -38.84 8.19
CA SER A 615 24.26 -37.68 8.55
C SER A 615 24.49 -37.28 10.00
N TYR A 616 24.55 -38.27 10.90
CA TYR A 616 24.85 -38.04 12.31
C TYR A 616 26.26 -37.49 12.54
N LYS A 617 27.26 -37.94 11.76
CA LYS A 617 28.62 -37.38 11.83
C LYS A 617 28.65 -35.91 11.47
N SER A 618 27.97 -35.51 10.39
CA SER A 618 27.90 -34.11 9.98
C SER A 618 27.30 -33.21 11.08
N ILE A 619 26.21 -33.66 11.71
CA ILE A 619 25.60 -32.96 12.85
C ILE A 619 26.55 -32.90 14.04
N LEU A 620 27.23 -34.01 14.36
CA LEU A 620 28.17 -34.07 15.45
C LEU A 620 29.36 -33.13 15.25
N ASN A 621 29.94 -33.13 14.05
CA ASN A 621 31.03 -32.22 13.67
C ASN A 621 30.58 -30.77 13.82
N TYR A 622 29.37 -30.44 13.35
CA TYR A 622 28.80 -29.12 13.54
C TYR A 622 28.72 -28.72 15.02
N ILE A 623 28.21 -29.60 15.89
CA ILE A 623 28.09 -29.35 17.33
C ILE A 623 29.47 -29.12 17.96
N ILE A 624 30.50 -29.84 17.53
CA ILE A 624 31.86 -29.74 18.10
C ILE A 624 32.56 -28.47 17.63
N GLU A 625 32.42 -28.12 16.36
CA GLU A 625 33.11 -27.00 15.72
C GLU A 625 32.47 -25.65 16.04
N ASN A 626 31.13 -25.60 16.11
CA ASN A 626 30.39 -24.33 16.09
C ASN A 626 29.58 -24.04 17.35
N LEU A 627 29.44 -25.00 18.27
CA LEU A 627 28.63 -24.82 19.47
C LEU A 627 29.45 -24.97 20.75
N ASN A 628 29.14 -24.10 21.72
CA ASN A 628 29.49 -24.38 23.10
C ASN A 628 28.68 -25.58 23.58
N ILE A 629 29.35 -26.57 24.16
CA ILE A 629 28.76 -27.83 24.66
C ILE A 629 27.70 -27.64 25.77
N HIS A 630 27.39 -26.42 26.20
CA HIS A 630 26.28 -26.18 27.13
C HIS A 630 24.98 -25.75 26.42
N ILE A 631 25.02 -25.55 25.10
CA ILE A 631 23.86 -25.10 24.33
C ILE A 631 22.83 -26.23 24.15
N VAL A 632 23.27 -27.48 24.01
CA VAL A 632 22.37 -28.61 23.76
C VAL A 632 21.87 -29.18 25.09
N ASP A 633 20.56 -29.35 25.24
CA ASP A 633 19.97 -30.00 26.41
C ASP A 633 20.49 -31.43 26.56
N LYS A 634 20.74 -31.83 27.81
CA LYS A 634 21.30 -33.15 28.13
C LYS A 634 20.44 -34.29 27.57
N LYS A 635 19.11 -34.21 27.65
CA LYS A 635 18.22 -35.28 27.17
C LYS A 635 18.22 -35.37 25.65
N VAL A 636 18.32 -34.23 24.96
CA VAL A 636 18.45 -34.17 23.50
C VAL A 636 19.75 -34.85 23.07
N MET A 637 20.86 -34.52 23.74
CA MET A 637 22.16 -35.15 23.49
C MET A 637 22.15 -36.66 23.83
N GLU A 638 21.47 -37.06 24.89
CA GLU A 638 21.32 -38.48 25.27
C GLU A 638 20.53 -39.28 24.24
N LYS A 639 19.44 -38.70 23.71
CA LYS A 639 18.68 -39.29 22.60
C LYS A 639 19.55 -39.42 21.35
N PHE A 640 20.21 -38.35 20.92
CA PHE A 640 21.10 -38.37 19.76
C PHE A 640 22.19 -39.44 19.88
N ILE A 641 22.88 -39.52 21.03
CA ILE A 641 23.92 -40.52 21.25
C ILE A 641 23.33 -41.94 21.21
N THR A 642 22.12 -42.13 21.72
CA THR A 642 21.43 -43.43 21.64
C THR A 642 21.14 -43.81 20.20
N ASP A 643 20.59 -42.89 19.41
CA ASP A 643 20.26 -43.10 17.99
C ASP A 643 21.54 -43.41 17.17
N VAL A 644 22.67 -42.76 17.48
CA VAL A 644 23.98 -43.07 16.86
C VAL A 644 24.48 -44.46 17.27
N GLU A 645 24.35 -44.83 18.55
CA GLU A 645 24.78 -46.14 19.05
C GLU A 645 24.02 -47.31 18.42
N GLU A 646 22.76 -47.12 18.02
CA GLU A 646 21.98 -48.15 17.33
C GLU A 646 22.53 -48.49 15.94
N LYS A 647 23.24 -47.55 15.30
CA LYS A 647 23.87 -47.71 13.98
C LYS A 647 25.32 -48.23 14.06
N LEU A 648 25.91 -48.27 15.25
CA LEU A 648 27.25 -48.81 15.46
C LEU A 648 27.20 -50.32 15.69
N ASN A 649 28.14 -51.05 15.09
CA ASN A 649 28.28 -52.49 15.24
C ASN A 649 29.78 -52.88 15.23
N ILE A 650 30.05 -54.18 15.38
CA ILE A 650 31.43 -54.68 15.51
C ILE A 650 32.20 -54.51 14.20
N ASP A 651 31.51 -54.70 13.06
CA ASP A 651 32.09 -54.64 11.72
C ASP A 651 32.57 -53.22 11.37
N ASN A 652 31.76 -52.20 11.64
CA ASN A 652 32.09 -50.80 11.33
C ASN A 652 32.94 -50.10 12.41
N ALA A 653 33.10 -50.69 13.60
CA ALA A 653 33.84 -50.06 14.70
C ALA A 653 35.31 -49.73 14.38
N GLY A 654 35.92 -50.41 13.41
CA GLY A 654 37.29 -50.10 12.98
C GLY A 654 37.39 -48.79 12.21
N GLU A 655 36.52 -48.61 11.23
CA GLU A 655 36.43 -47.39 10.42
C GLU A 655 35.94 -46.20 11.26
N GLU A 656 35.03 -46.48 12.20
CA GLU A 656 34.35 -45.45 13.00
C GLU A 656 35.01 -45.13 14.35
N ASN A 657 36.28 -45.50 14.56
CA ASN A 657 36.96 -45.31 15.85
C ASN A 657 36.99 -43.83 16.30
N ALA A 658 37.20 -42.90 15.37
CA ALA A 658 37.21 -41.46 15.68
C ALA A 658 35.84 -40.95 16.17
N LEU A 659 34.75 -41.45 15.58
CA LEU A 659 33.38 -41.15 15.98
C LEU A 659 33.11 -41.71 17.40
N ILE A 660 33.50 -42.97 17.64
CA ILE A 660 33.35 -43.62 18.95
C ILE A 660 34.07 -42.82 20.05
N GLU A 661 35.33 -42.44 19.84
CA GLU A 661 36.08 -41.64 20.81
C GLU A 661 35.42 -40.28 21.11
N THR A 662 34.86 -39.67 20.08
CA THR A 662 34.15 -38.40 20.18
C THR A 662 32.87 -38.52 21.00
N ILE A 663 32.07 -39.56 20.74
CA ILE A 663 30.88 -39.88 21.54
C ILE A 663 31.24 -40.10 23.01
N LEU A 664 32.33 -40.82 23.30
CA LEU A 664 32.78 -41.05 24.68
C LEU A 664 33.20 -39.76 25.38
N LYS A 665 33.88 -38.84 24.67
CA LYS A 665 34.21 -37.51 25.20
C LYS A 665 32.95 -36.73 25.55
N LEU A 666 31.94 -36.75 24.67
CA LEU A 666 30.66 -36.08 24.91
C LEU A 666 29.89 -36.70 26.07
N LYS A 667 29.78 -38.03 26.13
CA LYS A 667 29.15 -38.73 27.27
C LYS A 667 29.74 -38.32 28.61
N ARG A 668 31.08 -38.23 28.69
CA ARG A 668 31.77 -37.78 29.91
C ARG A 668 31.44 -36.32 30.23
N LYS A 669 31.39 -35.45 29.23
CA LYS A 669 31.15 -34.01 29.42
C LYS A 669 29.68 -33.70 29.80
N TYR A 670 28.71 -34.39 29.23
CA TYR A 670 27.28 -34.25 29.56
C TYR A 670 26.80 -35.18 30.70
N ASN A 671 27.69 -36.04 31.22
CA ASN A 671 27.35 -37.07 32.21
C ASN A 671 26.17 -37.96 31.74
N ILE A 672 26.29 -38.48 30.52
CA ILE A 672 25.31 -39.36 29.87
C ILE A 672 25.74 -40.81 30.00
N THR A 673 24.79 -41.70 30.28
CA THR A 673 25.00 -43.15 30.32
C THR A 673 23.85 -43.81 29.58
N THR A 674 24.09 -44.27 28.34
CA THR A 674 23.08 -44.95 27.54
C THR A 674 22.84 -46.37 28.06
N ILE A 675 21.69 -46.95 27.73
CA ILE A 675 21.20 -48.22 28.30
C ILE A 675 22.20 -49.37 28.14
N CYS A 676 22.71 -49.57 26.91
CA CYS A 676 23.64 -50.64 26.58
C CYS A 676 25.10 -50.18 26.50
N ASN A 677 25.38 -48.87 26.51
CA ASN A 677 26.72 -48.28 26.33
C ASN A 677 27.52 -48.90 25.18
N ILE A 678 26.93 -48.98 23.99
CA ILE A 678 27.52 -49.63 22.80
C ILE A 678 28.87 -49.02 22.42
N SER A 679 28.97 -47.68 22.39
CA SER A 679 30.22 -46.98 22.08
C SER A 679 31.38 -47.39 23.00
N GLU A 680 31.11 -47.63 24.29
CA GLU A 680 32.13 -48.06 25.24
C GLU A 680 32.49 -49.55 25.05
N LEU A 681 31.52 -50.41 24.72
CA LEU A 681 31.79 -51.81 24.38
C LEU A 681 32.69 -51.94 23.15
N LEU A 682 32.40 -51.17 22.09
CA LEU A 682 33.19 -51.14 20.87
C LEU A 682 34.59 -50.57 21.13
N TYR A 683 34.69 -49.49 21.89
CA TYR A 683 35.98 -48.90 22.29
C TYR A 683 36.85 -49.89 23.10
N ILE A 684 36.26 -50.58 24.09
CA ILE A 684 36.96 -51.58 24.89
C ILE A 684 37.42 -52.73 23.99
N GLY A 685 36.55 -53.29 23.16
CA GLY A 685 36.90 -54.43 22.32
C GLY A 685 38.04 -54.12 21.35
N LYS A 686 38.01 -52.96 20.67
CA LYS A 686 39.10 -52.53 19.78
C LYS A 686 40.42 -52.31 20.50
N ARG A 687 40.39 -51.76 21.72
CA ARG A 687 41.61 -51.61 22.52
C ARG A 687 42.19 -52.95 22.97
N ILE A 688 41.36 -53.95 23.24
CA ILE A 688 41.82 -55.27 23.66
C ILE A 688 42.39 -56.06 22.49
N GLU A 689 41.88 -55.89 21.27
CA GLU A 689 42.42 -56.56 20.08
C GLU A 689 43.81 -56.06 19.68
N ASN A 690 44.18 -54.83 20.06
CA ASN A 690 45.46 -54.21 19.70
C ASN A 690 46.57 -54.58 20.70
N PRO A 691 47.59 -55.39 20.31
CA PRO A 691 48.67 -55.81 21.21
C PRO A 691 49.56 -54.67 21.70
N ASP A 692 49.61 -53.55 20.97
CA ASP A 692 50.48 -52.39 21.26
C ASP A 692 49.84 -51.40 22.26
N MET A 693 48.59 -51.64 22.65
CA MET A 693 47.84 -50.79 23.56
C MET A 693 47.73 -51.45 24.94
N ASP A 694 48.17 -50.75 25.99
CA ASP A 694 48.13 -51.28 27.35
C ASP A 694 46.67 -51.51 27.80
N TYR A 695 46.36 -52.74 28.20
CA TYR A 695 45.06 -53.14 28.73
C TYR A 695 45.01 -52.82 30.24
N ASP A 696 44.25 -51.81 30.62
CA ASP A 696 43.98 -51.51 32.03
C ASP A 696 42.72 -52.25 32.50
N GLU A 697 42.86 -53.22 33.41
CA GLU A 697 41.74 -53.90 34.08
C GLU A 697 40.75 -52.91 34.76
N LYS A 698 41.13 -51.65 34.99
CA LYS A 698 40.22 -50.60 35.49
C LYS A 698 39.17 -50.16 34.45
N LEU A 699 39.35 -50.45 33.16
CA LEU A 699 38.37 -50.13 32.11
C LEU A 699 37.02 -50.82 32.37
N LEU A 700 37.04 -52.06 32.88
CA LEU A 700 35.83 -52.81 33.24
C LEU A 700 35.14 -52.33 34.54
N LYS A 701 35.78 -51.47 35.36
CA LYS A 701 35.26 -51.09 36.69
C LYS A 701 34.28 -49.92 36.67
N LYS A 702 34.20 -49.14 35.59
CA LYS A 702 33.51 -47.82 35.60
C LYS A 702 32.12 -47.81 34.97
N VAL A 703 31.67 -48.89 34.33
CA VAL A 703 30.54 -48.83 33.40
C VAL A 703 29.46 -49.84 33.79
N LYS A 704 28.21 -49.38 33.82
CA LYS A 704 27.02 -50.23 33.99
C LYS A 704 26.45 -50.52 32.61
N TYR A 705 26.28 -51.80 32.29
CA TYR A 705 25.66 -52.25 31.05
C TYR A 705 24.34 -52.92 31.38
N ASN A 706 23.28 -52.58 30.65
CA ASN A 706 22.00 -53.26 30.77
C ASN A 706 21.63 -53.98 29.47
N PHE A 707 22.16 -55.19 29.31
CA PHE A 707 21.97 -56.00 28.11
C PHE A 707 20.55 -56.52 27.92
N SER A 708 19.61 -56.36 28.86
CA SER A 708 18.23 -56.86 28.70
C SER A 708 17.46 -56.19 27.55
N TYR A 709 17.93 -55.03 27.11
CA TYR A 709 17.39 -54.22 26.01
C TYR A 709 18.05 -54.50 24.65
N MET A 710 19.09 -55.33 24.62
CA MET A 710 19.71 -55.81 23.37
C MET A 710 19.01 -57.09 22.91
N SER A 711 18.96 -57.38 21.61
CA SER A 711 18.49 -58.69 21.12
C SER A 711 19.44 -59.81 21.57
N GLU A 712 18.94 -61.05 21.70
CA GLU A 712 19.81 -62.17 22.10
C GLU A 712 20.93 -62.40 21.08
N GLU A 713 20.64 -62.21 19.79
CA GLU A 713 21.61 -62.33 18.70
C GLU A 713 22.74 -61.29 18.82
N LYS A 714 22.41 -59.99 18.94
CA LYS A 714 23.43 -58.94 19.15
C LYS A 714 24.20 -59.19 20.45
N TYR A 715 23.52 -59.60 21.52
CA TYR A 715 24.20 -59.91 22.79
C TYR A 715 25.20 -61.06 22.62
N ARG A 716 24.82 -62.13 21.91
CA ARG A 716 25.70 -63.25 21.57
C ARG A 716 26.89 -62.79 20.72
N GLU A 717 26.65 -61.94 19.74
CA GLU A 717 27.67 -61.39 18.83
C GLU A 717 28.73 -60.60 19.61
N TYR A 718 28.30 -59.60 20.39
CA TYR A 718 29.18 -58.78 21.22
C TYR A 718 29.93 -59.60 22.26
N LEU A 719 29.27 -60.56 22.91
CA LEU A 719 29.94 -61.46 23.84
C LEU A 719 30.97 -62.35 23.15
N SER A 720 30.65 -62.92 21.99
CA SER A 720 31.54 -63.82 21.28
C SER A 720 32.81 -63.09 20.81
N TRP A 721 32.68 -61.81 20.49
CA TRP A 721 33.79 -60.94 20.14
C TRP A 721 34.63 -60.50 21.35
N LEU A 722 34.00 -59.99 22.42
CA LEU A 722 34.70 -59.40 23.57
C LEU A 722 35.29 -60.44 24.52
N LEU A 723 34.54 -61.50 24.80
CA LEU A 723 34.79 -62.37 25.94
C LEU A 723 36.12 -63.15 25.83
N PRO A 724 36.46 -63.80 24.69
CA PRO A 724 37.73 -64.52 24.59
C PRO A 724 38.94 -63.59 24.75
N ASN A 725 38.85 -62.40 24.15
CA ASN A 725 39.88 -61.36 24.20
C ASN A 725 40.10 -60.83 25.64
N ILE A 726 39.02 -60.58 26.38
CA ILE A 726 39.08 -60.18 27.80
C ILE A 726 39.66 -61.30 28.67
N LEU A 727 39.26 -62.55 28.43
CA LEU A 727 39.70 -63.71 29.22
C LEU A 727 41.20 -63.96 29.08
N VAL A 728 41.75 -63.76 27.88
CA VAL A 728 43.19 -63.85 27.60
C VAL A 728 44.01 -62.82 28.38
N GLN A 729 43.44 -61.63 28.60
CA GLN A 729 44.11 -60.56 29.35
C GLN A 729 43.85 -60.62 30.86
N SER A 730 42.73 -61.22 31.27
CA SER A 730 42.33 -61.36 32.68
C SER A 730 43.14 -62.43 33.41
N SER A 731 43.42 -62.21 34.70
CA SER A 731 44.18 -63.17 35.52
C SER A 731 43.39 -63.65 36.75
N GLY A 732 43.44 -64.97 37.00
CA GLY A 732 42.92 -65.60 38.21
C GLY A 732 41.38 -65.62 38.32
N PHE A 733 40.89 -66.26 39.39
CA PHE A 733 39.45 -66.33 39.69
C PHE A 733 38.79 -64.94 39.88
N THR A 734 39.56 -63.90 40.24
CA THR A 734 39.05 -62.52 40.35
C THR A 734 38.69 -61.91 39.00
N GLY A 735 39.40 -62.26 37.93
CA GLY A 735 39.09 -61.84 36.57
C GLY A 735 37.73 -62.38 36.12
N HIS A 736 37.51 -63.68 36.28
CA HIS A 736 36.24 -64.33 35.92
C HIS A 736 35.03 -63.75 36.68
N ILE A 737 35.19 -63.42 37.98
CA ILE A 737 34.13 -62.76 38.76
C ILE A 737 33.78 -61.38 38.18
N LYS A 738 34.79 -60.58 37.79
CA LYS A 738 34.56 -59.26 37.17
C LYS A 738 33.84 -59.41 35.84
N VAL A 739 34.31 -60.32 34.97
CA VAL A 739 33.68 -60.59 33.68
C VAL A 739 32.21 -60.98 33.85
N LYS A 740 31.91 -61.90 34.77
CA LYS A 740 30.51 -62.25 35.08
C LYS A 740 29.73 -61.05 35.61
N LYS A 741 30.29 -60.26 36.54
CA LYS A 741 29.61 -59.07 37.07
C LYS A 741 29.29 -58.03 35.99
N THR A 742 30.18 -57.87 34.99
CA THR A 742 30.05 -56.84 33.95
C THR A 742 29.16 -57.29 32.80
N PHE A 743 29.29 -58.54 32.34
CA PHE A 743 28.67 -59.01 31.09
C PHE A 743 27.46 -59.93 31.27
N PHE A 744 27.16 -60.38 32.49
CA PHE A 744 26.04 -61.29 32.73
C PHE A 744 24.68 -60.57 32.59
N CYS A 745 23.78 -61.17 31.82
CA CYS A 745 22.39 -60.78 31.70
C CYS A 745 21.49 -61.96 32.10
N SER A 746 20.62 -61.78 33.10
CA SER A 746 19.72 -62.84 33.56
C SER A 746 18.72 -63.28 32.48
N LYS A 747 18.29 -62.36 31.60
CA LYS A 747 17.41 -62.65 30.46
C LYS A 747 18.07 -63.58 29.43
N TYR A 748 19.40 -63.52 29.31
CA TYR A 748 20.20 -64.25 28.32
C TYR A 748 21.25 -65.14 29.01
N GLU A 749 20.86 -65.75 30.13
CA GLU A 749 21.77 -66.51 30.98
C GLU A 749 22.37 -67.73 30.25
N ASP A 750 21.55 -68.47 29.51
CA ASP A 750 22.00 -69.64 28.75
C ASP A 750 22.97 -69.25 27.62
N THR A 751 22.68 -68.14 26.93
CA THR A 751 23.54 -67.54 25.92
C THR A 751 24.89 -67.14 26.52
N PHE A 752 24.89 -66.49 27.70
CA PHE A 752 26.11 -66.06 28.38
C PHE A 752 27.04 -67.23 28.67
N TYR A 753 26.57 -68.27 29.36
CA TYR A 753 27.44 -69.40 29.72
C TYR A 753 27.88 -70.19 28.49
N ASN A 754 27.01 -70.35 27.48
CA ASN A 754 27.38 -71.02 26.24
C ASN A 754 28.50 -70.30 25.50
N VAL A 755 28.41 -68.98 25.35
CA VAL A 755 29.44 -68.16 24.72
C VAL A 755 30.72 -68.13 25.57
N TYR A 756 30.59 -68.12 26.90
CA TYR A 756 31.72 -68.17 27.83
C TYR A 756 32.55 -69.44 27.67
N VAL A 757 31.90 -70.60 27.68
CA VAL A 757 32.58 -71.88 27.53
C VAL A 757 33.12 -72.03 26.10
N ASN A 758 32.38 -71.57 25.08
CA ASN A 758 32.88 -71.50 23.69
C ASN A 758 34.17 -70.68 23.59
N GLY A 759 34.21 -69.50 24.22
CA GLY A 759 35.38 -68.64 24.24
C GLY A 759 36.58 -69.30 24.91
N ILE A 760 36.36 -70.02 26.02
CA ILE A 760 37.42 -70.81 26.66
C ILE A 760 37.92 -71.94 25.74
N GLU A 761 37.02 -72.67 25.10
CA GLU A 761 37.39 -73.71 24.13
C GLU A 761 38.23 -73.15 22.98
N GLU A 762 37.82 -72.01 22.42
CA GLU A 762 38.55 -71.33 21.36
C GLU A 762 39.95 -70.93 21.83
N ILE A 763 40.09 -70.39 23.05
CA ILE A 763 41.39 -70.07 23.66
C ILE A 763 42.26 -71.31 23.80
N LEU A 764 41.71 -72.43 24.30
CA LEU A 764 42.47 -73.65 24.58
C LEU A 764 43.01 -74.30 23.30
N PHE A 765 42.17 -74.39 22.27
CA PHE A 765 42.38 -75.26 21.12
C PHE A 765 42.77 -74.54 19.82
N THR A 766 42.60 -73.21 19.72
CA THR A 766 43.02 -72.45 18.53
C THR A 766 44.32 -71.70 18.75
N LYS A 767 45.03 -71.34 17.67
CA LYS A 767 46.24 -70.49 17.72
C LYS A 767 45.95 -68.98 17.63
N LYS A 768 44.67 -68.59 17.53
CA LYS A 768 44.22 -67.20 17.28
C LYS A 768 44.79 -66.20 18.30
N TYR A 769 44.83 -66.59 19.57
CA TYR A 769 45.22 -65.72 20.68
C TYR A 769 46.71 -65.75 21.04
N LYS A 770 47.55 -66.41 20.22
CA LYS A 770 48.98 -66.58 20.51
C LYS A 770 49.72 -65.24 20.62
N ASN A 771 49.43 -64.30 19.73
CA ASN A 771 50.08 -62.99 19.71
C ASN A 771 49.65 -62.14 20.93
N LEU A 772 48.35 -62.11 21.24
CA LEU A 772 47.80 -61.41 22.41
C LEU A 772 48.32 -61.93 23.75
N MET A 773 48.50 -63.25 23.89
CA MET A 773 49.01 -63.87 25.12
C MET A 773 50.53 -63.79 25.27
N GLY A 774 51.28 -63.67 24.16
CA GLY A 774 52.73 -63.70 24.16
C GLY A 774 53.29 -64.93 24.89
N SER A 775 54.18 -64.70 25.86
CA SER A 775 54.78 -65.76 26.70
C SER A 775 53.77 -66.55 27.55
N ARG A 776 52.60 -65.95 27.88
CA ARG A 776 51.54 -66.60 28.67
C ARG A 776 50.74 -67.64 27.88
N TYR A 777 50.93 -67.74 26.57
CA TYR A 777 50.12 -68.64 25.73
C TYR A 777 50.24 -70.13 26.12
N ASN A 778 51.39 -70.54 26.63
CA ASN A 778 51.59 -71.90 27.13
C ASN A 778 50.82 -72.17 28.45
N GLU A 779 50.39 -71.11 29.13
CA GLU A 779 49.63 -71.14 30.37
C GLU A 779 48.13 -70.92 30.18
N ARG A 780 47.63 -70.87 28.94
CA ARG A 780 46.21 -70.61 28.63
C ARG A 780 45.23 -71.58 29.27
N TYR A 781 45.69 -72.77 29.66
CA TYR A 781 44.90 -73.72 30.43
C TYR A 781 44.50 -73.19 31.81
N LYS A 782 45.31 -72.30 32.41
CA LYS A 782 45.00 -71.68 33.70
C LYS A 782 43.69 -70.88 33.65
N ILE A 783 43.36 -70.25 32.52
CA ILE A 783 42.09 -69.52 32.32
C ILE A 783 40.89 -70.46 32.47
N PHE A 784 40.95 -71.66 31.88
CA PHE A 784 39.90 -72.67 32.01
C PHE A 784 39.77 -73.17 33.47
N LEU A 785 40.89 -73.44 34.13
CA LEU A 785 40.89 -73.92 35.50
C LEU A 785 40.43 -72.85 36.50
N ASP A 786 40.80 -71.59 36.28
CA ASP A 786 40.35 -70.46 37.09
C ASP A 786 38.85 -70.19 36.88
N PHE A 787 38.32 -70.38 35.66
CA PHE A 787 36.87 -70.38 35.40
C PHE A 787 36.16 -71.48 36.18
N PHE A 788 36.67 -72.72 36.11
CA PHE A 788 36.14 -73.86 36.84
C PHE A 788 36.07 -73.57 38.35
N ILE A 789 37.19 -73.12 38.93
CA ILE A 789 37.26 -72.74 40.35
C ILE A 789 36.22 -71.66 40.65
N THR A 790 36.07 -70.65 39.77
CA THR A 790 35.12 -69.55 39.98
C THR A 790 33.66 -69.99 39.96
N LEU A 791 33.30 -70.92 39.07
CA LEU A 791 31.96 -71.48 38.94
C LEU A 791 31.54 -72.18 40.24
N TYR A 792 32.34 -73.14 40.70
CA TYR A 792 32.06 -73.93 41.90
C TYR A 792 32.34 -73.20 43.21
N LYS A 793 33.14 -72.12 43.17
CA LYS A 793 33.33 -71.23 44.31
C LYS A 793 32.02 -70.56 44.75
N ASN A 794 31.10 -70.31 43.82
CA ASN A 794 29.86 -69.55 44.03
C ASN A 794 28.58 -70.38 43.75
N LYS A 795 28.48 -71.58 44.33
CA LYS A 795 27.38 -72.57 44.10
C LYS A 795 25.95 -71.98 44.13
N LYS A 796 25.68 -70.95 44.95
CA LYS A 796 24.34 -70.37 45.11
C LYS A 796 23.75 -69.67 43.86
N ASN A 797 24.50 -69.55 42.77
CA ASN A 797 24.16 -68.69 41.63
C ASN A 797 23.90 -69.44 40.30
N LEU A 798 23.68 -70.76 40.31
CA LEU A 798 23.29 -71.56 39.14
C LEU A 798 22.14 -72.52 39.48
N SER A 799 21.24 -72.79 38.53
CA SER A 799 20.24 -73.86 38.63
C SER A 799 20.87 -75.23 38.34
N GLU A 800 20.31 -76.31 38.90
CA GLU A 800 20.83 -77.68 38.73
C GLU A 800 20.88 -78.12 37.26
N GLU A 801 19.89 -77.74 36.46
CA GLU A 801 19.82 -78.05 35.02
C GLU A 801 20.98 -77.40 34.25
N ARG A 802 21.32 -76.15 34.58
CA ARG A 802 22.42 -75.40 33.94
C ARG A 802 23.80 -75.85 34.42
N GLU A 803 23.90 -76.19 35.70
CA GLU A 803 25.10 -76.83 36.25
C GLU A 803 25.41 -78.11 35.48
N ASN A 804 24.40 -78.94 35.18
CA ASN A 804 24.55 -80.16 34.37
C ASN A 804 24.99 -79.90 32.92
N ILE A 805 24.49 -78.83 32.28
CA ILE A 805 24.91 -78.46 30.92
C ILE A 805 26.39 -78.05 30.91
N ILE A 806 26.79 -77.14 31.80
CA ILE A 806 28.19 -76.69 31.89
C ILE A 806 29.10 -77.84 32.29
N TYR A 807 28.67 -78.70 33.23
CA TYR A 807 29.36 -79.91 33.64
C TYR A 807 29.67 -80.83 32.46
N ASN A 808 28.67 -81.13 31.62
CA ASN A 808 28.87 -81.94 30.41
C ASN A 808 29.85 -81.28 29.43
N ARG A 809 29.78 -79.96 29.25
CA ARG A 809 30.73 -79.24 28.38
C ARG A 809 32.16 -79.23 28.92
N VAL A 810 32.34 -79.07 30.23
CA VAL A 810 33.66 -79.20 30.88
C VAL A 810 34.22 -80.60 30.64
N ILE A 811 33.40 -81.65 30.75
CA ILE A 811 33.81 -83.03 30.42
C ILE A 811 34.27 -83.13 28.95
N GLU A 812 33.52 -82.57 28.00
CA GLU A 812 33.89 -82.59 26.58
C GLU A 812 35.22 -81.90 26.30
N ILE A 813 35.53 -80.81 27.01
CA ILE A 813 36.85 -80.16 26.97
C ILE A 813 37.92 -81.11 27.48
N LEU A 814 37.72 -81.73 28.64
CA LEU A 814 38.70 -82.62 29.27
C LEU A 814 38.97 -83.89 28.46
N ILE A 815 37.99 -84.43 27.73
CA ILE A 815 38.17 -85.58 26.82
C ILE A 815 39.22 -85.26 25.74
N LYS A 816 39.36 -84.00 25.32
CA LYS A 816 40.34 -83.55 24.32
C LYS A 816 41.74 -83.33 24.93
N ILE A 817 41.91 -83.44 26.26
CA ILE A 817 43.18 -83.19 26.97
C ILE A 817 43.90 -84.52 27.26
N SER A 818 45.21 -84.55 27.10
CA SER A 818 46.01 -85.75 27.39
C SER A 818 46.11 -86.02 28.89
N GLN A 819 46.23 -87.30 29.29
CA GLN A 819 46.38 -87.68 30.71
C GLN A 819 47.56 -86.99 31.40
N LYS A 820 48.66 -86.71 30.69
CA LYS A 820 49.80 -85.95 31.25
C LYS A 820 49.37 -84.54 31.68
N LYS A 821 48.62 -83.84 30.83
CA LYS A 821 48.11 -82.49 31.12
C LYS A 821 47.00 -82.48 32.16
N LEU A 822 46.17 -83.52 32.22
CA LEU A 822 45.15 -83.64 33.29
C LEU A 822 45.80 -83.63 34.68
N LYS A 823 46.92 -84.35 34.87
CA LYS A 823 47.68 -84.30 36.14
C LYS A 823 48.17 -82.89 36.47
N GLU A 824 48.65 -82.14 35.47
CA GLU A 824 49.07 -80.74 35.63
C GLU A 824 47.88 -79.84 36.01
N TYR A 825 46.70 -80.09 35.44
CA TYR A 825 45.48 -79.34 35.74
C TYR A 825 44.99 -79.61 37.16
N THR A 826 44.98 -80.88 37.58
CA THR A 826 44.61 -81.32 38.93
C THR A 826 45.56 -80.71 39.97
N ALA A 827 46.87 -80.70 39.71
CA ALA A 827 47.85 -80.04 40.58
C ALA A 827 47.58 -78.52 40.72
N TYR A 828 47.27 -77.85 39.62
CA TYR A 828 46.92 -76.42 39.62
C TYR A 828 45.65 -76.13 40.42
N ILE A 829 44.60 -76.95 40.27
CA ILE A 829 43.37 -76.79 41.04
C ILE A 829 43.62 -77.01 42.53
N VAL A 830 44.39 -78.03 42.91
CA VAL A 830 44.73 -78.26 44.32
C VAL A 830 45.48 -77.07 44.91
N ASP A 831 46.49 -76.54 44.20
CA ASP A 831 47.27 -75.37 44.63
C ASP A 831 46.38 -74.13 44.80
N LYS A 832 45.63 -73.74 43.76
CA LYS A 832 44.80 -72.53 43.77
C LYS A 832 43.61 -72.58 44.72
N THR A 833 43.09 -73.77 45.03
CA THR A 833 41.97 -73.93 45.96
C THR A 833 42.39 -74.02 47.42
N SER A 834 43.67 -74.25 47.73
CA SER A 834 44.19 -74.51 49.09
C SER A 834 43.78 -73.50 50.17
N LYS A 835 43.58 -72.24 49.78
CA LYS A 835 43.19 -71.12 50.67
C LYS A 835 41.70 -70.77 50.61
N LEU A 836 40.87 -71.54 49.89
CA LEU A 836 39.44 -71.28 49.73
C LEU A 836 38.61 -72.05 50.78
N LYS A 837 37.59 -71.39 51.32
CA LYS A 837 36.68 -71.98 52.34
C LYS A 837 35.95 -73.24 51.85
N ASN A 838 35.69 -73.35 50.55
CA ASN A 838 35.00 -74.48 49.91
C ASN A 838 35.93 -75.37 49.07
N GLN A 839 37.22 -75.41 49.42
CA GLN A 839 38.22 -76.20 48.69
C GLN A 839 37.87 -77.69 48.54
N VAL A 840 37.25 -78.30 49.56
CA VAL A 840 36.89 -79.73 49.54
C VAL A 840 35.89 -80.00 48.44
N TYR A 841 34.80 -79.23 48.41
CA TYR A 841 33.74 -79.36 47.40
C TYR A 841 34.24 -79.12 45.97
N ILE A 842 35.07 -78.08 45.74
CA ILE A 842 35.61 -77.79 44.40
C ILE A 842 36.51 -78.94 43.92
N ARG A 843 37.33 -79.51 44.81
CA ARG A 843 38.22 -80.63 44.49
C ARG A 843 37.45 -81.93 44.26
N GLU A 844 36.43 -82.21 45.06
CA GLU A 844 35.55 -83.36 44.86
C GLU A 844 34.82 -83.29 43.52
N LYS A 845 34.27 -82.12 43.18
CA LYS A 845 33.62 -81.91 41.88
C LYS A 845 34.60 -82.02 40.71
N TRP A 846 35.82 -81.51 40.86
CA TRP A 846 36.86 -81.71 39.85
C TRP A 846 37.19 -83.19 39.63
N LEU A 847 37.37 -83.96 40.72
CA LEU A 847 37.67 -85.40 40.65
C LEU A 847 36.51 -86.21 40.05
N GLU A 848 35.27 -85.83 40.34
CA GLU A 848 34.05 -86.41 39.76
C GLU A 848 34.04 -86.23 38.23
N ILE A 849 34.23 -84.99 37.77
CA ILE A 849 34.28 -84.61 36.35
C ILE A 849 35.46 -85.26 35.64
N GLU A 850 36.64 -85.28 36.27
CA GLU A 850 37.86 -85.90 35.72
C GLU A 850 37.64 -87.39 35.50
N LYS A 851 37.12 -88.12 36.49
CA LYS A 851 36.79 -89.55 36.37
C LYS A 851 35.76 -89.81 35.29
N GLU A 852 34.74 -88.98 35.22
CA GLU A 852 33.68 -89.13 34.21
C GLU A 852 34.20 -88.84 32.80
N ALA A 853 35.07 -87.84 32.62
CA ALA A 853 35.74 -87.56 31.35
C ALA A 853 36.67 -88.70 30.94
N GLU A 854 37.44 -89.30 31.86
CA GLU A 854 38.25 -90.49 31.58
C GLU A 854 37.38 -91.69 31.17
N GLY A 855 36.23 -91.89 31.83
CA GLY A 855 35.28 -92.95 31.54
C GLY A 855 34.60 -92.80 30.17
N ARG A 856 34.12 -91.60 29.84
CA ARG A 856 33.49 -91.28 28.54
C ARG A 856 34.53 -91.27 27.41
N GLY A 857 35.74 -90.78 27.65
CA GLY A 857 36.85 -90.80 26.69
C GLY A 857 37.28 -92.22 26.31
N LYS A 858 37.35 -93.14 27.27
CA LYS A 858 37.60 -94.58 27.02
C LYS A 858 36.49 -95.22 26.18
N LYS A 859 35.21 -94.94 26.47
CA LYS A 859 34.07 -95.42 25.66
C LYS A 859 34.07 -94.86 24.23
N LYS A 860 34.41 -93.59 24.04
CA LYS A 860 34.50 -92.93 22.73
C LYS A 860 35.68 -93.48 21.91
N GLY A 861 36.83 -93.70 22.54
CA GLY A 861 37.98 -94.37 21.90
C GLY A 861 37.68 -95.82 21.47
N ILE A 862 36.88 -96.56 22.26
CA ILE A 862 36.42 -97.91 21.88
C ILE A 862 35.44 -97.85 20.71
N LEU A 863 34.48 -96.92 20.70
CA LEU A 863 33.52 -96.73 19.61
C LEU A 863 34.15 -96.20 18.30
N ASP A 864 35.15 -95.33 18.38
CA ASP A 864 35.91 -94.87 17.20
C ASP A 864 36.84 -95.96 16.64
N LEU A 865 37.23 -96.94 17.46
CA LEU A 865 37.90 -98.18 17.04
C LEU A 865 36.95 -99.17 16.31
N PHE A 866 35.63 -99.03 16.48
CA PHE A 866 34.61 -99.79 15.74
C PHE A 866 34.04 -99.05 14.52
N LYS A 867 34.35 -97.75 14.35
CA LYS A 867 33.95 -96.91 13.20
C LYS A 867 35.07 -96.61 12.20
N LYS A 868 36.32 -96.93 12.54
CA LYS A 868 37.43 -97.12 11.59
C LYS A 868 37.48 -98.57 11.16
#